data_AF-A0A9P9WVG3-F1
#
_entry.id   AF-A0A9P9WVG3-F1
#
_cell.length_a   1.000
_cell.length_b   1.000
_cell.length_c   1.000
_cell.angle_alpha   90.00
_cell.angle_beta   90.00
_cell.angle_gamma   90.00
#
_symmetry.space_group_name_H-M   'P 1'
#
loop_
_entity.id
_entity.type
_entity.pdbx_description
1 polymer ?
#
loop_
_entity_poly.entity_id
_entity_poly.type
_entity_poly.pdbx_seq_one_letter_code
_entity_poly.pdbx_strand_id
1 'polypeptide(L)'
;MGLYCILEKASTANVFAGSLILILAYIASTAIYRLYFHPLSSYPGPFWARLTVIPSYWHTLQRDRHIWLWRLQEEYGPTFRYRPDSVLVNTPTAYRSLFGPKGNVKKGVYYEVWPRNVDAVTTWSSVDLNVHSRKRRVLNQSFSAEALKSAEPLVLANTKRWCELIALENNQAGWSQSLNMAEWVNYLVFDILGDLCFGKCFDMKEPDSGLRFVPHLMAEFLVLMHPIAYSPFAELWAWLKPRGLDQILTFISPPAVKNWQAFVEECLAKRTQAEKSGNLKGRKDFFHYLFHAVDPETGKRGFPLEELYGEAEALIIAGADTTAIIISAMFFYLARNPTIQAKVASEILATFSSSDEITTGPKLGSCTYLRAFIQEALRMTPAVSAEPSRRVMKGGTHVDGHYFPEGVNVSVGLYCLSYSKDIFQDPFTFKPERWIVGQDGSTKESVELAEAGFCSFSYGSRGCPGKQLAWMEMTIVMAKVLFDFEIRPDFMNDLGAGSMNAKVGRRAAGQYQTYDAFAALVDRLPIGILRQLRQRELYFGASKRKKQKPATLALRRCTVMLAVQSHFYDVAGNNFQICTDKIRSCEDALLIESAGVALLPCDPGRERWNSVMGFFVPGPVPRGELYAYDYKNSGAPDSESLKRFDFVDYAPGEDFHSLGMGYNEDSSTLLVANNRHDGPAVDIFKLDFEALTATHVRSIKHPLIHGPNAIVVRNSKEFFVTNDHFFLMAKSRLLSQAETYLGLPLGTVVHVDISDATMVTANVVARVPFANGIELLNETTLAVASTSSGSVKLFTVTNDAEPGSTPKLLYHSRIALPFNVDNLSLSSDGRLIMAGHPHPPSLVKFAATRYICNDPAEFAAADQATQEYCRTGKTCSWVSEWSETDGLRHLYADTDYPSSATAALDAERKVGIIAGLYAKGILVWRE
;
A
#
# COMPACT_ATOMS: atom_id res chain seq x y z
N MET A 1 -44.00 31.02 17.98
CA MET A 1 -44.41 30.46 19.28
C MET A 1 -44.73 28.95 19.24
N GLY A 2 -45.34 28.39 18.18
CA GLY A 2 -45.69 26.96 18.14
C GLY A 2 -44.53 25.95 18.13
N LEU A 3 -43.41 26.24 17.43
CA LEU A 3 -42.27 25.31 17.35
C LEU A 3 -41.48 25.20 18.67
N TYR A 4 -41.46 26.29 19.45
CA TYR A 4 -40.73 26.37 20.72
C TYR A 4 -41.40 25.51 21.82
N CYS A 5 -42.73 25.49 21.84
CA CYS A 5 -43.53 24.71 22.80
C CYS A 5 -43.51 23.19 22.51
N ILE A 6 -43.23 22.79 21.27
CA ILE A 6 -43.09 21.38 20.87
C ILE A 6 -41.70 20.84 21.28
N LEU A 7 -40.65 21.65 21.14
CA LEU A 7 -39.29 21.28 21.52
C LEU A 7 -39.11 21.16 23.05
N GLU A 8 -39.85 21.95 23.84
CA GLU A 8 -39.85 21.86 25.31
C GLU A 8 -40.48 20.57 25.87
N LYS A 9 -41.36 19.92 25.09
CA LYS A 9 -42.04 18.66 25.47
C LYS A 9 -41.46 17.41 24.81
N ALA A 10 -40.52 17.58 23.88
CA ALA A 10 -39.91 16.45 23.19
C ALA A 10 -38.81 15.84 24.08
N SER A 11 -38.98 14.58 24.47
CA SER A 11 -37.90 13.83 25.10
C SER A 11 -36.73 13.69 24.13
N THR A 12 -35.51 13.49 24.64
CA THR A 12 -34.32 13.19 23.82
C THR A 12 -34.55 12.00 22.88
N ALA A 13 -35.34 11.02 23.32
CA ALA A 13 -35.77 9.88 22.50
C ALA A 13 -36.65 10.31 21.31
N ASN A 14 -37.56 11.28 21.48
CA ASN A 14 -38.41 11.79 20.39
C ASN A 14 -37.60 12.56 19.35
N VAL A 15 -36.59 13.33 19.78
CA VAL A 15 -35.68 14.05 18.87
C VAL A 15 -34.82 13.05 18.08
N PHE A 16 -34.30 12.01 18.74
CA PHE A 16 -33.53 10.96 18.07
C PHE A 16 -34.38 10.18 17.08
N ALA A 17 -35.58 9.74 17.49
CA ALA A 17 -36.51 9.03 16.62
C ALA A 17 -36.95 9.86 15.42
N GLY A 18 -37.30 11.13 15.63
CA GLY A 18 -37.64 12.07 14.55
C GLY A 18 -36.48 12.28 13.57
N SER A 19 -35.25 12.43 14.07
CA SER A 19 -34.05 12.57 13.23
C SER A 19 -33.79 11.31 12.41
N LEU A 20 -33.92 10.13 13.02
CA LEU A 20 -33.77 8.85 12.32
C LEU A 20 -34.82 8.68 11.22
N ILE A 21 -36.09 9.03 11.49
CA ILE A 21 -37.17 8.99 10.50
C ILE A 21 -36.86 9.91 9.32
N LEU A 22 -36.39 11.15 9.58
CA LEU A 22 -36.01 12.09 8.51
C LEU A 22 -34.84 11.57 7.67
N ILE A 23 -33.83 10.97 8.31
CA ILE A 23 -32.68 10.35 7.61
C ILE A 23 -33.17 9.19 6.72
N LEU A 24 -34.00 8.29 7.27
CA LEU A 24 -34.53 7.15 6.52
C LEU A 24 -35.44 7.61 5.37
N ALA A 25 -36.30 8.62 5.59
CA ALA A 25 -37.14 9.21 4.55
C ALA A 25 -36.31 9.87 3.45
N TYR A 26 -35.22 10.56 3.81
CA TYR A 26 -34.29 11.14 2.83
C TYR A 26 -33.58 10.05 2.01
N ILE A 27 -33.10 8.99 2.66
CA ILE A 27 -32.47 7.84 1.97
C ILE A 27 -33.47 7.16 1.03
N ALA A 28 -34.69 6.88 1.49
CA ALA A 28 -35.73 6.23 0.72
C ALA A 28 -36.18 7.08 -0.48
N SER A 29 -36.46 8.37 -0.28
CA SER A 29 -36.85 9.29 -1.35
C SER A 29 -35.72 9.47 -2.38
N THR A 30 -34.46 9.57 -1.93
CA THR A 30 -33.29 9.62 -2.82
C THR A 30 -33.13 8.32 -3.62
N ALA A 31 -33.36 7.16 -3.00
CA ALA A 31 -33.30 5.87 -3.66
C ALA A 31 -34.38 5.74 -4.74
N ILE A 32 -35.62 6.09 -4.42
CA ILE A 32 -36.75 6.11 -5.37
C ILE A 32 -36.44 7.05 -6.53
N TYR A 33 -35.98 8.28 -6.25
CA TYR A 33 -35.58 9.22 -7.28
C TYR A 33 -34.49 8.64 -8.19
N ARG A 34 -33.40 8.12 -7.63
CA ARG A 34 -32.25 7.60 -8.39
C ARG A 34 -32.59 6.40 -9.28
N LEU A 35 -33.52 5.56 -8.84
CA LEU A 35 -33.95 4.36 -9.57
C LEU A 35 -34.97 4.66 -10.66
N TYR A 36 -35.95 5.54 -10.40
CA TYR A 36 -37.12 5.68 -11.28
C TYR A 36 -37.24 7.04 -11.98
N PHE A 37 -36.73 8.12 -11.38
CA PHE A 37 -36.98 9.48 -11.85
C PHE A 37 -35.72 10.23 -12.30
N HIS A 38 -34.54 9.74 -11.93
CA HIS A 38 -33.28 10.33 -12.34
C HIS A 38 -33.16 10.26 -13.87
N PRO A 39 -32.56 11.27 -14.54
CA PRO A 39 -32.45 11.26 -16.01
C PRO A 39 -31.66 10.07 -16.58
N LEU A 40 -30.86 9.42 -15.73
CA LEU A 40 -30.10 8.20 -16.09
C LEU A 40 -30.78 6.90 -15.63
N SER A 41 -32.06 6.93 -15.24
CA SER A 41 -32.80 5.75 -14.74
C SER A 41 -33.00 4.67 -15.80
N SER A 42 -33.10 5.06 -17.08
CA SER A 42 -33.27 4.14 -18.22
C SER A 42 -32.03 3.31 -18.55
N TYR A 43 -30.84 3.73 -18.11
CA TYR A 43 -29.60 3.01 -18.42
C TYR A 43 -29.40 1.82 -17.47
N PRO A 44 -29.04 0.63 -18.01
CA PRO A 44 -28.80 -0.55 -17.20
C PRO A 44 -27.54 -0.41 -16.36
N GLY A 45 -27.44 -1.20 -15.28
CA GLY A 45 -26.25 -1.25 -14.45
C GLY A 45 -26.53 -1.84 -13.06
N PRO A 46 -25.47 -2.15 -12.28
CA PRO A 46 -25.62 -2.79 -10.98
C PRO A 46 -26.53 -2.00 -10.07
N PHE A 47 -27.44 -2.69 -9.36
CA PHE A 47 -28.43 -2.05 -8.49
C PHE A 47 -27.81 -1.03 -7.52
N TRP A 48 -26.77 -1.43 -6.79
CA TRP A 48 -26.08 -0.55 -5.84
C TRP A 48 -25.34 0.60 -6.50
N ALA A 49 -24.82 0.42 -7.72
CA ALA A 49 -24.14 1.47 -8.46
C ALA A 49 -25.11 2.55 -8.97
N ARG A 50 -26.38 2.20 -9.22
CA ARG A 50 -27.44 3.16 -9.54
C ARG A 50 -27.87 3.99 -8.32
N LEU A 51 -27.74 3.43 -7.11
CA LEU A 51 -28.14 4.06 -5.85
C LEU A 51 -27.04 4.89 -5.19
N THR A 52 -25.79 4.41 -5.20
CA THR A 52 -24.68 5.03 -4.48
C THR A 52 -23.36 4.89 -5.23
N VAL A 53 -22.43 5.79 -4.95
CA VAL A 53 -21.06 5.78 -5.51
C VAL A 53 -20.15 4.74 -4.85
N ILE A 54 -20.58 4.11 -3.76
CA ILE A 54 -19.76 3.19 -2.94
C ILE A 54 -19.14 2.04 -3.74
N PRO A 55 -19.86 1.29 -4.62
CA PRO A 55 -19.23 0.23 -5.41
C PRO A 55 -18.11 0.75 -6.30
N SER A 56 -18.35 1.88 -6.96
CA SER A 56 -17.36 2.55 -7.81
C SER A 56 -16.13 2.98 -7.02
N TYR A 57 -16.34 3.54 -5.82
CA TYR A 57 -15.25 3.95 -4.93
C TYR A 57 -14.47 2.76 -4.36
N TRP A 58 -15.16 1.68 -3.99
CA TRP A 58 -14.55 0.42 -3.56
C TRP A 58 -13.57 -0.11 -4.61
N HIS A 59 -13.99 -0.17 -5.88
CA HIS A 59 -13.12 -0.61 -6.98
C HIS A 59 -11.96 0.35 -7.27
N THR A 60 -12.10 1.64 -6.99
CA THR A 60 -10.97 2.58 -6.99
C THR A 60 -9.98 2.25 -5.87
N LEU A 61 -10.44 1.99 -4.65
CA LEU A 61 -9.58 1.57 -3.53
C LEU A 61 -8.86 0.25 -3.82
N GLN A 62 -9.53 -0.70 -4.46
CA GLN A 62 -8.96 -1.99 -4.87
C GLN A 62 -8.06 -1.90 -6.12
N ARG A 63 -7.96 -0.72 -6.75
CA ARG A 63 -7.18 -0.44 -7.97
C ARG A 63 -7.51 -1.38 -9.13
N ASP A 64 -8.76 -1.80 -9.22
CA ASP A 64 -9.29 -2.68 -10.26
C ASP A 64 -10.52 -2.11 -10.97
N ARG A 65 -10.74 -0.82 -10.81
CA ARG A 65 -11.79 -0.05 -11.47
C ARG A 65 -11.90 -0.34 -12.97
N HIS A 66 -10.80 -0.33 -13.71
CA HIS A 66 -10.80 -0.61 -15.15
C HIS A 66 -11.32 -2.02 -15.47
N ILE A 67 -10.98 -3.03 -14.65
CA ILE A 67 -11.47 -4.40 -14.78
C ILE A 67 -12.95 -4.49 -14.43
N TRP A 68 -13.36 -3.83 -13.33
CA TRP A 68 -14.75 -3.79 -12.94
C TRP A 68 -15.62 -3.17 -14.04
N LEU A 69 -15.22 -2.03 -14.60
CA LEU A 69 -15.93 -1.38 -15.70
C LEU A 69 -15.97 -2.27 -16.95
N TRP A 70 -14.90 -2.99 -17.28
CA TRP A 70 -14.91 -3.96 -18.38
C TRP A 70 -15.88 -5.12 -18.12
N ARG A 71 -15.94 -5.65 -16.89
CA ARG A 71 -16.92 -6.69 -16.55
C ARG A 71 -18.36 -6.19 -16.67
N LEU A 72 -18.62 -4.94 -16.28
CA LEU A 72 -19.93 -4.33 -16.48
C LEU A 72 -20.27 -4.15 -17.96
N GLN A 73 -19.29 -3.86 -18.81
CA GLN A 73 -19.50 -3.85 -20.26
C GLN A 73 -19.90 -5.24 -20.78
N GLU A 74 -19.22 -6.30 -20.33
CA GLU A 74 -19.56 -7.67 -20.76
C GLU A 74 -20.97 -8.09 -20.29
N GLU A 75 -21.43 -7.57 -19.15
CA GLU A 75 -22.74 -7.91 -18.57
C GLU A 75 -23.90 -7.06 -19.15
N TYR A 76 -23.71 -5.75 -19.30
CA TYR A 76 -24.77 -4.80 -19.66
C TYR A 76 -24.65 -4.24 -21.09
N GLY A 77 -23.59 -4.59 -21.82
CA GLY A 77 -23.27 -4.04 -23.13
C GLY A 77 -22.43 -2.75 -23.07
N PRO A 78 -22.18 -2.08 -24.20
CA PRO A 78 -21.27 -0.94 -24.29
C PRO A 78 -21.77 0.32 -23.58
N THR A 79 -23.06 0.38 -23.21
CA THR A 79 -23.66 1.54 -22.55
C THR A 79 -24.29 1.14 -21.22
N PHE A 80 -23.71 1.61 -20.11
CA PHE A 80 -24.19 1.26 -18.77
C PHE A 80 -23.90 2.35 -17.73
N ARG A 81 -24.73 2.38 -16.69
CA ARG A 81 -24.64 3.25 -15.53
C ARG A 81 -23.83 2.57 -14.42
N TYR A 82 -22.73 3.19 -14.03
CA TYR A 82 -21.80 2.66 -13.02
C TYR A 82 -21.71 3.52 -11.74
N ARG A 83 -22.38 4.67 -11.74
CA ARG A 83 -22.61 5.53 -10.56
C ARG A 83 -23.99 6.17 -10.68
N PRO A 84 -24.56 6.77 -9.61
CA PRO A 84 -25.85 7.44 -9.68
C PRO A 84 -25.89 8.54 -10.74
N ASP A 85 -24.79 9.24 -10.95
CA ASP A 85 -24.65 10.40 -11.82
C ASP A 85 -23.83 10.13 -13.09
N SER A 86 -23.38 8.88 -13.32
CA SER A 86 -22.38 8.59 -14.35
C SER A 86 -22.73 7.39 -15.24
N VAL A 87 -22.57 7.57 -16.56
CA VAL A 87 -22.74 6.52 -17.60
C VAL A 87 -21.46 6.40 -18.43
N LEU A 88 -21.12 5.16 -18.82
CA LEU A 88 -20.14 4.90 -19.87
C LEU A 88 -20.82 4.58 -21.19
N VAL A 89 -20.22 5.04 -22.29
CA VAL A 89 -20.62 4.71 -23.67
C VAL A 89 -19.37 4.28 -24.42
N ASN A 90 -19.05 2.99 -24.41
CA ASN A 90 -17.77 2.45 -24.88
C ASN A 90 -17.81 2.08 -26.36
N THR A 91 -18.04 3.06 -27.23
CA THR A 91 -17.99 2.90 -28.69
C THR A 91 -16.94 3.84 -29.30
N PRO A 92 -16.39 3.53 -30.49
CA PRO A 92 -15.52 4.45 -31.22
C PRO A 92 -16.17 5.82 -31.49
N THR A 93 -17.47 5.83 -31.80
CA THR A 93 -18.25 7.05 -32.09
C THR A 93 -18.40 7.90 -30.84
N ALA A 94 -18.71 7.28 -29.70
CA ALA A 94 -18.81 7.97 -28.42
C ALA A 94 -17.47 8.57 -27.99
N TYR A 95 -16.37 7.83 -28.13
CA TYR A 95 -15.03 8.33 -27.86
C TYR A 95 -14.71 9.58 -28.68
N ARG A 96 -14.91 9.55 -30.01
CA ARG A 96 -14.68 10.71 -30.88
C ARG A 96 -15.62 11.87 -30.56
N SER A 97 -16.88 11.60 -30.21
CA SER A 97 -17.87 12.64 -29.93
C SER A 97 -17.62 13.34 -28.60
N LEU A 98 -17.33 12.58 -27.54
CA LEU A 98 -17.10 13.11 -26.19
C LEU A 98 -15.75 13.79 -26.02
N PHE A 99 -14.70 13.27 -26.66
CA PHE A 99 -13.33 13.82 -26.54
C PHE A 99 -12.99 14.77 -27.68
N GLY A 100 -13.78 14.77 -28.75
CA GLY A 100 -13.65 15.69 -29.88
C GLY A 100 -14.33 17.03 -29.67
N PRO A 101 -14.24 17.94 -30.66
CA PRO A 101 -14.77 19.30 -30.56
C PRO A 101 -16.30 19.38 -30.55
N LYS A 102 -17.01 18.30 -30.91
CA LYS A 102 -18.48 18.25 -30.95
C LYS A 102 -19.11 17.99 -29.57
N GLY A 103 -18.36 17.46 -28.61
CA GLY A 103 -18.87 17.10 -27.29
C GLY A 103 -19.09 18.34 -26.44
N ASN A 104 -20.32 18.56 -25.98
CA ASN A 104 -20.64 19.63 -25.02
C ASN A 104 -20.32 19.18 -23.58
N VAL A 105 -19.05 18.85 -23.35
CA VAL A 105 -18.53 18.34 -22.07
C VAL A 105 -17.28 19.08 -21.63
N LYS A 106 -17.04 19.09 -20.32
CA LYS A 106 -15.78 19.54 -19.70
C LYS A 106 -15.20 18.44 -18.82
N LYS A 107 -13.95 18.62 -18.34
CA LYS A 107 -13.37 17.73 -17.33
C LYS A 107 -14.24 17.78 -16.05
N GLY A 108 -14.44 16.63 -15.39
CA GLY A 108 -15.25 16.57 -14.16
C GLY A 108 -14.49 17.00 -12.91
N VAL A 109 -15.17 16.95 -11.75
CA VAL A 109 -14.60 17.38 -10.45
C VAL A 109 -13.36 16.60 -10.03
N TYR A 110 -13.19 15.38 -10.57
CA TYR A 110 -12.00 14.55 -10.39
C TYR A 110 -10.70 15.35 -10.57
N TYR A 111 -10.65 16.26 -11.55
CA TYR A 111 -9.45 17.02 -11.89
C TYR A 111 -9.18 18.19 -10.93
N GLU A 112 -10.19 18.69 -10.20
CA GLU A 112 -10.06 19.83 -9.27
C GLU A 112 -9.41 19.43 -7.94
N VAL A 113 -9.35 18.13 -7.64
CA VAL A 113 -8.73 17.60 -6.42
C VAL A 113 -7.20 17.67 -6.48
N TRP A 114 -6.62 17.57 -7.68
CA TRP A 114 -5.18 17.38 -7.90
C TRP A 114 -4.28 18.61 -7.72
N PRO A 115 -4.65 19.82 -8.16
CA PRO A 115 -3.80 21.00 -8.00
C PRO A 115 -3.37 21.20 -6.56
N ARG A 116 -2.11 21.57 -6.35
CA ARG A 116 -1.59 21.82 -4.99
C ARG A 116 -2.28 23.00 -4.31
N ASN A 117 -2.52 24.04 -5.09
CA ASN A 117 -3.20 25.27 -4.72
C ASN A 117 -3.83 25.90 -5.98
N VAL A 118 -4.43 27.08 -5.83
CA VAL A 118 -5.10 27.82 -6.91
C VAL A 118 -4.16 28.30 -8.03
N ASP A 119 -2.88 28.47 -7.74
CA ASP A 119 -1.86 28.97 -8.69
C ASP A 119 -1.16 27.83 -9.45
N ALA A 120 -1.21 26.60 -8.92
CA ALA A 120 -0.61 25.40 -9.50
C ALA A 120 -1.57 24.58 -10.39
N VAL A 121 -2.63 25.20 -10.91
CA VAL A 121 -3.52 24.52 -11.88
C VAL A 121 -2.76 24.33 -13.20
N THR A 122 -2.73 23.11 -13.71
CA THR A 122 -1.96 22.74 -14.91
C THR A 122 -2.87 22.55 -16.13
N THR A 123 -2.31 22.41 -17.33
CA THR A 123 -3.06 22.04 -18.54
C THR A 123 -3.87 20.75 -18.32
N TRP A 124 -3.32 19.80 -17.55
CA TRP A 124 -4.00 18.54 -17.26
C TRP A 124 -5.14 18.68 -16.25
N SER A 125 -5.02 19.49 -15.19
CA SER A 125 -6.09 19.66 -14.19
C SER A 125 -7.12 20.75 -14.54
N SER A 126 -6.84 21.60 -15.53
CA SER A 126 -7.73 22.70 -15.94
C SER A 126 -9.10 22.21 -16.44
N VAL A 127 -10.13 22.44 -15.62
CA VAL A 127 -11.53 22.18 -15.94
C VAL A 127 -12.13 23.27 -16.82
N ASP A 128 -11.79 24.53 -16.54
CA ASP A 128 -12.21 25.67 -17.36
C ASP A 128 -11.65 25.57 -18.79
N LEU A 129 -12.52 25.81 -19.78
CA LEU A 129 -12.18 25.64 -21.20
C LEU A 129 -11.21 26.71 -21.69
N ASN A 130 -11.37 27.95 -21.23
CA ASN A 130 -10.55 29.08 -21.66
C ASN A 130 -9.16 29.00 -21.05
N VAL A 131 -9.07 28.72 -19.74
CA VAL A 131 -7.81 28.48 -19.04
C VAL A 131 -7.07 27.32 -19.69
N HIS A 132 -7.76 26.21 -19.94
CA HIS A 132 -7.15 25.07 -20.65
C HIS A 132 -6.66 25.45 -22.05
N SER A 133 -7.47 26.15 -22.84
CA SER A 133 -7.10 26.53 -24.22
C SER A 133 -5.82 27.38 -24.22
N ARG A 134 -5.75 28.41 -23.37
CA ARG A 134 -4.56 29.24 -23.20
C ARG A 134 -3.34 28.40 -22.84
N LYS A 135 -3.43 27.62 -21.75
CA LYS A 135 -2.31 26.80 -21.27
C LYS A 135 -1.87 25.77 -22.33
N ARG A 136 -2.82 25.15 -23.01
CA ARG A 136 -2.53 24.17 -24.07
C ARG A 136 -1.80 24.78 -25.26
N ARG A 137 -2.19 25.98 -25.72
CA ARG A 137 -1.48 26.67 -26.82
C ARG A 137 -0.03 26.98 -26.46
N VAL A 138 0.22 27.43 -25.24
CA VAL A 138 1.58 27.70 -24.75
C VAL A 138 2.37 26.40 -24.61
N LEU A 139 1.79 25.37 -23.96
CA LEU A 139 2.42 24.07 -23.77
C LEU A 139 2.85 23.42 -25.09
N ASN A 140 2.02 23.51 -26.13
CA ASN A 140 2.30 22.95 -27.46
C ASN A 140 3.62 23.44 -28.08
N GLN A 141 4.16 24.60 -27.66
CA GLN A 141 5.45 25.09 -28.18
C GLN A 141 6.61 24.16 -27.80
N SER A 142 6.55 23.54 -26.62
CA SER A 142 7.51 22.51 -26.17
C SER A 142 7.36 21.16 -26.88
N PHE A 143 6.28 20.97 -27.64
CA PHE A 143 6.03 19.77 -28.47
C PHE A 143 6.01 20.10 -29.96
N SER A 144 6.57 21.25 -30.36
CA SER A 144 6.76 21.61 -31.76
C SER A 144 7.77 20.68 -32.44
N ALA A 145 7.77 20.64 -33.77
CA ALA A 145 8.76 19.88 -34.54
C ALA A 145 10.20 20.30 -34.21
N GLU A 146 10.46 21.59 -33.97
CA GLU A 146 11.79 22.08 -33.56
C GLU A 146 12.17 21.58 -32.16
N ALA A 147 11.23 21.61 -31.21
CA ALA A 147 11.47 21.14 -29.85
C ALA A 147 11.72 19.62 -29.81
N LEU A 148 10.95 18.84 -30.56
CA LEU A 148 11.14 17.39 -30.68
C LEU A 148 12.49 17.06 -31.34
N LYS A 149 12.88 17.79 -32.38
CA LYS A 149 14.21 17.64 -33.00
C LYS A 149 15.34 17.95 -32.03
N SER A 150 15.14 18.92 -31.13
CA SER A 150 16.12 19.27 -30.09
C SER A 150 16.15 18.26 -28.93
N ALA A 151 15.05 17.53 -28.70
CA ALA A 151 14.94 16.47 -27.70
C ALA A 151 15.60 15.16 -28.13
N GLU A 152 15.53 14.81 -29.43
CA GLU A 152 16.01 13.53 -29.97
C GLU A 152 17.45 13.16 -29.56
N PRO A 153 18.46 14.06 -29.61
CA PRO A 153 19.81 13.71 -29.17
C PRO A 153 19.90 13.25 -27.72
N LEU A 154 19.05 13.79 -26.84
CA LEU A 154 18.99 13.42 -25.42
C LEU A 154 18.37 12.03 -25.24
N VAL A 155 17.34 11.72 -26.01
CA VAL A 155 16.72 10.37 -26.06
C VAL A 155 17.73 9.34 -26.55
N LEU A 156 18.43 9.64 -27.65
CA LEU A 156 19.45 8.76 -28.24
C LEU A 156 20.61 8.50 -27.28
N ALA A 157 21.14 9.55 -26.64
CA ALA A 157 22.26 9.42 -25.71
C ALA A 157 21.89 8.56 -24.48
N ASN A 158 20.72 8.83 -23.88
CA ASN A 158 20.23 8.04 -22.74
C ASN A 158 19.97 6.58 -23.12
N THR A 159 19.35 6.33 -24.27
CA THR A 159 19.07 4.98 -24.77
C THR A 159 20.35 4.21 -25.07
N LYS A 160 21.33 4.84 -25.73
CA LYS A 160 22.63 4.24 -26.01
C LYS A 160 23.34 3.82 -24.72
N ARG A 161 23.43 4.73 -23.75
CA ARG A 161 24.05 4.43 -22.45
C ARG A 161 23.32 3.31 -21.71
N TRP A 162 21.99 3.28 -21.78
CA TRP A 162 21.19 2.23 -21.17
C TRP A 162 21.44 0.85 -21.81
N CYS A 163 21.57 0.79 -23.14
CA CYS A 163 21.96 -0.44 -23.84
C CYS A 163 23.37 -0.90 -23.44
N GLU A 164 24.32 0.01 -23.30
CA GLU A 164 25.66 -0.31 -22.78
C GLU A 164 25.60 -0.92 -21.37
N LEU A 165 24.77 -0.37 -20.48
CA LEU A 165 24.58 -0.88 -19.13
C LEU A 165 23.95 -2.27 -19.12
N ILE A 166 22.95 -2.53 -19.96
CA ILE A 166 22.37 -3.87 -20.13
C ILE A 166 23.42 -4.86 -20.64
N ALA A 167 24.25 -4.46 -21.61
CA ALA A 167 25.32 -5.31 -22.13
C ALA A 167 26.34 -5.69 -21.04
N LEU A 168 26.63 -4.80 -20.09
CA LEU A 168 27.54 -5.08 -18.96
C LEU A 168 27.00 -6.11 -17.97
N GLU A 169 25.69 -6.34 -17.90
CA GLU A 169 25.11 -7.43 -17.11
C GLU A 169 25.41 -8.80 -17.75
N ASN A 170 25.72 -8.82 -19.05
CA ASN A 170 26.08 -10.04 -19.78
C ASN A 170 27.59 -10.28 -19.73
N ASN A 171 28.09 -10.71 -18.56
CA ASN A 171 29.52 -10.94 -18.32
C ASN A 171 30.08 -12.24 -18.96
N GLN A 172 29.32 -12.98 -19.77
CA GLN A 172 29.74 -14.22 -20.43
C GLN A 172 29.17 -14.33 -21.86
N ALA A 173 29.75 -15.20 -22.68
CA ALA A 173 29.18 -15.56 -23.98
C ALA A 173 27.88 -16.35 -23.77
N GLY A 174 26.74 -15.64 -23.70
CA GLY A 174 25.45 -16.25 -23.44
C GLY A 174 24.37 -15.25 -23.05
N TRP A 175 23.41 -15.72 -22.25
CA TRP A 175 22.32 -14.92 -21.72
C TRP A 175 22.71 -14.26 -20.40
N SER A 176 22.29 -13.01 -20.19
CA SER A 176 22.44 -12.33 -18.90
C SER A 176 21.62 -13.00 -17.79
N GLN A 177 21.83 -12.54 -16.55
CA GLN A 177 20.84 -12.76 -15.50
C GLN A 177 19.50 -12.08 -15.85
N SER A 178 18.42 -12.58 -15.27
CA SER A 178 17.08 -11.99 -15.45
C SER A 178 17.05 -10.55 -14.95
N LEU A 179 16.62 -9.63 -15.81
CA LEU A 179 16.47 -8.21 -15.45
C LEU A 179 14.99 -7.86 -15.28
N ASN A 180 14.66 -7.11 -14.23
CA ASN A 180 13.33 -6.55 -14.06
C ASN A 180 13.17 -5.32 -14.98
N MET A 181 12.63 -5.54 -16.18
CA MET A 181 12.50 -4.47 -17.17
C MET A 181 11.60 -3.32 -16.72
N ALA A 182 10.67 -3.53 -15.77
CA ALA A 182 9.87 -2.44 -15.22
C ALA A 182 10.73 -1.41 -14.47
N GLU A 183 11.70 -1.86 -13.68
CA GLU A 183 12.63 -0.98 -12.97
C GLU A 183 13.63 -0.32 -13.92
N TRP A 184 14.24 -1.12 -14.80
CA TRP A 184 15.27 -0.63 -15.73
C TRP A 184 14.73 0.41 -16.70
N VAL A 185 13.50 0.21 -17.19
CA VAL A 185 12.83 1.17 -18.07
C VAL A 185 12.42 2.42 -17.30
N ASN A 186 11.91 2.29 -16.06
CA ASN A 186 11.62 3.46 -15.23
C ASN A 186 12.85 4.36 -15.08
N TYR A 187 14.02 3.78 -14.82
CA TYR A 187 15.26 4.55 -14.70
C TYR A 187 15.65 5.26 -16.01
N LEU A 188 15.52 4.58 -17.16
CA LEU A 188 15.79 5.18 -18.46
C LEU A 188 14.87 6.37 -18.73
N VAL A 189 13.55 6.18 -18.60
CA VAL A 189 12.58 7.21 -18.96
C VAL A 189 12.67 8.40 -18.00
N PHE A 190 12.89 8.17 -16.70
CA PHE A 190 13.13 9.27 -15.75
C PHE A 190 14.36 10.09 -16.09
N ASP A 191 15.45 9.47 -16.57
CA ASP A 191 16.64 10.21 -17.00
C ASP A 191 16.36 11.04 -18.25
N ILE A 192 15.65 10.48 -19.25
CA ILE A 192 15.23 11.20 -20.45
C ILE A 192 14.39 12.43 -20.08
N LEU A 193 13.34 12.25 -19.28
CA LEU A 193 12.48 13.36 -18.88
C LEU A 193 13.19 14.31 -17.90
N GLY A 194 14.15 13.83 -17.12
CA GLY A 194 15.06 14.68 -16.34
C GLY A 194 15.81 15.67 -17.22
N ASP A 195 16.38 15.15 -18.31
CA ASP A 195 17.05 15.96 -19.32
C ASP A 195 16.09 16.94 -20.02
N LEU A 196 14.86 16.52 -20.34
CA LEU A 196 13.91 17.37 -21.07
C LEU A 196 13.25 18.43 -20.19
N CYS A 197 12.83 18.08 -18.97
CA CYS A 197 12.05 18.96 -18.09
C CYS A 197 12.89 19.76 -17.10
N PHE A 198 14.08 19.27 -16.72
CA PHE A 198 14.93 19.92 -15.71
C PHE A 198 16.34 20.22 -16.21
N GLY A 199 16.65 19.93 -17.47
CA GLY A 199 17.97 20.12 -18.05
C GLY A 199 19.07 19.30 -17.36
N LYS A 200 18.70 18.21 -16.69
CA LYS A 200 19.60 17.38 -15.88
C LYS A 200 19.19 15.90 -15.96
N CYS A 201 20.10 15.07 -16.48
CA CYS A 201 20.04 13.63 -16.28
C CYS A 201 20.19 13.32 -14.77
N PHE A 202 19.29 12.49 -14.23
CA PHE A 202 19.35 12.09 -12.82
C PHE A 202 20.32 10.92 -12.59
N ASP A 203 20.85 10.37 -13.67
CA ASP A 203 21.72 9.20 -13.69
C ASP A 203 21.07 8.01 -12.96
N MET A 204 19.74 7.87 -12.99
CA MET A 204 19.02 6.78 -12.32
C MET A 204 19.40 5.41 -12.88
N LYS A 205 19.68 5.33 -14.17
CA LYS A 205 20.09 4.08 -14.82
C LYS A 205 21.48 3.62 -14.37
N GLU A 206 22.35 4.52 -13.93
CA GLU A 206 23.71 4.16 -13.52
C GLU A 206 23.70 3.29 -12.24
N PRO A 207 24.61 2.31 -12.10
CA PRO A 207 24.59 1.33 -11.00
C PRO A 207 24.60 1.94 -9.59
N ASP A 208 25.33 3.03 -9.39
CA ASP A 208 25.55 3.67 -8.08
C ASP A 208 24.56 4.82 -7.78
N SER A 209 23.44 4.88 -8.51
CA SER A 209 22.51 6.01 -8.42
C SER A 209 21.73 6.07 -7.10
N GLY A 210 21.93 7.15 -6.36
CA GLY A 210 21.18 7.44 -5.14
C GLY A 210 19.73 7.88 -5.37
N LEU A 211 19.29 8.09 -6.61
CA LEU A 211 17.98 8.67 -6.95
C LEU A 211 16.92 7.65 -7.42
N ARG A 212 17.25 6.35 -7.42
CA ARG A 212 16.33 5.26 -7.83
C ARG A 212 15.05 5.15 -7.00
N PHE A 213 14.97 5.85 -5.86
CA PHE A 213 13.75 5.92 -5.03
C PHE A 213 12.70 6.93 -5.54
N VAL A 214 13.09 7.89 -6.39
CA VAL A 214 12.21 8.98 -6.84
C VAL A 214 10.97 8.47 -7.59
N PRO A 215 11.05 7.48 -8.51
CA PRO A 215 9.85 6.92 -9.15
C PRO A 215 8.84 6.37 -8.14
N HIS A 216 9.30 5.76 -7.04
CA HIS A 216 8.41 5.24 -6.00
C HIS A 216 7.69 6.36 -5.24
N LEU A 217 8.33 7.50 -4.98
CA LEU A 217 7.67 8.67 -4.36
C LEU A 217 6.52 9.19 -5.21
N MET A 218 6.73 9.24 -6.52
CA MET A 218 5.71 9.67 -7.47
C MET A 218 4.54 8.67 -7.50
N ALA A 219 4.83 7.38 -7.55
CA ALA A 219 3.80 6.34 -7.51
C ALA A 219 2.99 6.37 -6.19
N GLU A 220 3.63 6.58 -5.04
CA GLU A 220 2.95 6.76 -3.74
C GLU A 220 2.00 7.95 -3.75
N PHE A 221 2.44 9.09 -4.32
CA PHE A 221 1.59 10.27 -4.48
C PHE A 221 0.34 9.96 -5.32
N LEU A 222 0.49 9.23 -6.44
CA LEU A 222 -0.63 8.84 -7.29
C LEU A 222 -1.61 7.89 -6.58
N VAL A 223 -1.09 6.89 -5.84
CA VAL A 223 -1.89 5.93 -5.05
C VAL A 223 -2.71 6.65 -3.97
N LEU A 224 -2.19 7.72 -3.39
CA LEU A 224 -2.89 8.52 -2.39
C LEU A 224 -3.97 9.41 -3.01
N MET A 225 -3.64 10.14 -4.07
CA MET A 225 -4.52 11.18 -4.62
C MET A 225 -5.68 10.60 -5.44
N HIS A 226 -5.47 9.51 -6.15
CA HIS A 226 -6.45 8.94 -7.05
C HIS A 226 -7.76 8.50 -6.36
N PRO A 227 -7.74 7.80 -5.19
CA PRO A 227 -8.95 7.51 -4.43
C PRO A 227 -9.66 8.76 -3.88
N ILE A 228 -8.92 9.78 -3.43
CA ILE A 228 -9.53 11.04 -2.95
C ILE A 228 -10.34 11.68 -4.07
N ALA A 229 -9.79 11.71 -5.29
CA ALA A 229 -10.41 12.31 -6.46
C ALA A 229 -11.69 11.59 -6.94
N TYR A 230 -11.85 10.29 -6.69
CA TYR A 230 -13.07 9.53 -6.99
C TYR A 230 -14.00 9.29 -5.78
N SER A 231 -13.62 9.81 -4.61
CA SER A 231 -14.34 9.59 -3.36
C SER A 231 -15.76 10.20 -3.38
N PRO A 232 -16.66 9.73 -2.49
CA PRO A 232 -17.97 10.37 -2.30
C PRO A 232 -17.89 11.84 -1.85
N PHE A 233 -16.72 12.27 -1.36
CA PHE A 233 -16.48 13.60 -0.82
C PHE A 233 -15.69 14.50 -1.77
N ALA A 234 -15.44 14.08 -3.02
CA ALA A 234 -14.60 14.84 -3.96
C ALA A 234 -15.13 16.26 -4.23
N GLU A 235 -16.45 16.46 -4.32
CA GLU A 235 -17.03 17.80 -4.48
C GLU A 235 -16.82 18.67 -3.23
N LEU A 236 -17.03 18.11 -2.04
CA LEU A 236 -16.77 18.81 -0.77
C LEU A 236 -15.28 19.16 -0.65
N TRP A 237 -14.41 18.23 -1.01
CA TRP A 237 -12.96 18.44 -1.04
C TRP A 237 -12.59 19.60 -1.96
N ALA A 238 -13.01 19.56 -3.23
CA ALA A 238 -12.75 20.63 -4.21
C ALA A 238 -13.30 21.98 -3.76
N TRP A 239 -14.46 22.00 -3.09
CA TRP A 239 -15.05 23.22 -2.53
C TRP A 239 -14.26 23.77 -1.33
N LEU A 240 -13.72 22.90 -0.47
CA LEU A 240 -12.95 23.29 0.71
C LEU A 240 -11.51 23.75 0.40
N LYS A 241 -10.86 23.22 -0.66
CA LYS A 241 -9.47 23.57 -1.06
C LYS A 241 -9.20 25.09 -1.07
N PRO A 242 -9.91 25.90 -1.88
CA PRO A 242 -9.69 27.35 -1.92
C PRO A 242 -10.18 28.09 -0.67
N ARG A 243 -10.83 27.40 0.29
CA ARG A 243 -11.39 27.97 1.53
C ARG A 243 -10.54 27.63 2.76
N GLY A 244 -9.28 27.24 2.56
CA GLY A 244 -8.31 27.02 3.63
C GLY A 244 -7.85 25.57 3.80
N LEU A 245 -8.49 24.60 3.12
CA LEU A 245 -8.03 23.21 3.18
C LEU A 245 -6.63 23.05 2.57
N ASP A 246 -6.25 23.83 1.55
CA ASP A 246 -4.89 23.78 0.99
C ASP A 246 -3.79 24.12 2.02
N GLN A 247 -4.07 25.09 2.92
CA GLN A 247 -3.15 25.48 3.98
C GLN A 247 -3.00 24.35 5.02
N ILE A 248 -4.12 23.72 5.38
CA ILE A 248 -4.13 22.56 6.29
C ILE A 248 -3.37 21.39 5.66
N LEU A 249 -3.68 21.06 4.39
CA LEU A 249 -3.05 19.97 3.65
C LEU A 249 -1.56 20.18 3.53
N THR A 250 -1.08 21.39 3.31
CA THR A 250 0.36 21.69 3.27
C THR A 250 1.05 21.32 4.59
N PHE A 251 0.41 21.61 5.73
CA PHE A 251 0.93 21.28 7.05
C PHE A 251 0.91 19.78 7.34
N ILE A 252 -0.23 19.12 7.12
CA ILE A 252 -0.45 17.69 7.41
C ILE A 252 0.04 16.75 6.30
N SER A 253 0.60 17.31 5.22
CA SER A 253 1.02 16.52 4.07
C SER A 253 1.99 15.41 4.48
N PRO A 254 1.78 14.20 3.98
CA PRO A 254 2.71 13.09 4.13
C PRO A 254 4.15 13.44 3.76
N PRO A 255 5.14 12.76 4.36
CA PRO A 255 6.52 12.87 3.91
C PRO A 255 6.69 12.62 2.40
N ALA A 256 5.96 11.65 1.82
CA ALA A 256 5.99 11.36 0.36
C ALA A 256 5.68 12.58 -0.50
N VAL A 257 4.61 13.28 -0.15
CA VAL A 257 4.19 14.49 -0.83
C VAL A 257 5.24 15.59 -0.63
N LYS A 258 5.71 15.82 0.60
CA LYS A 258 6.69 16.87 0.91
C LYS A 258 8.02 16.64 0.19
N ASN A 259 8.53 15.41 0.16
CA ASN A 259 9.82 15.09 -0.43
C ASN A 259 9.78 15.12 -1.95
N TRP A 260 8.69 14.65 -2.57
CA TRP A 260 8.47 14.82 -4.01
C TRP A 260 8.43 16.31 -4.38
N GLN A 261 7.66 17.12 -3.65
CA GLN A 261 7.55 18.55 -3.90
C GLN A 261 8.88 19.28 -3.74
N ALA A 262 9.63 19.00 -2.66
CA ALA A 262 10.93 19.60 -2.42
C ALA A 262 11.94 19.25 -3.53
N PHE A 263 11.96 17.99 -3.98
CA PHE A 263 12.82 17.56 -5.08
C PHE A 263 12.52 18.31 -6.39
N VAL A 264 11.22 18.43 -6.74
CA VAL A 264 10.78 19.13 -7.95
C VAL A 264 11.11 20.63 -7.87
N GLU A 265 10.83 21.27 -6.74
CA GLU A 265 11.13 22.70 -6.52
C GLU A 265 12.62 22.99 -6.61
N GLU A 266 13.47 22.15 -6.01
CA GLU A 266 14.92 22.28 -6.09
C GLU A 266 15.42 22.19 -7.54
N CYS A 267 14.93 21.20 -8.29
CA CYS A 267 15.29 21.00 -9.70
C CYS A 267 14.89 22.21 -10.55
N LEU A 268 13.66 22.71 -10.39
CA LEU A 268 13.14 23.83 -11.16
C LEU A 268 13.81 25.15 -10.80
N ALA A 269 14.12 25.37 -9.52
CA ALA A 269 14.87 26.54 -9.08
C ALA A 269 16.27 26.59 -9.70
N LYS A 270 17.02 25.47 -9.64
CA LYS A 270 18.34 25.35 -10.27
C LYS A 270 18.26 25.54 -11.78
N ARG A 271 17.30 24.89 -12.44
CA ARG A 271 17.10 25.00 -13.89
C ARG A 271 16.73 26.41 -14.33
N THR A 272 15.90 27.11 -13.56
CA THR A 272 15.53 28.52 -13.78
C THR A 272 16.74 29.45 -13.66
N GLN A 273 17.56 29.26 -12.62
CA GLN A 273 18.77 30.06 -12.43
C GLN A 273 19.75 29.85 -13.59
N ALA A 274 19.94 28.60 -14.00
CA ALA A 274 20.80 28.26 -15.13
C ALA A 274 20.32 28.91 -16.44
N GLU A 275 19.00 28.92 -16.71
CA GLU A 275 18.42 29.58 -17.89
C GLU A 275 18.70 31.09 -17.89
N LYS A 276 18.42 31.75 -16.76
CA LYS A 276 18.62 33.21 -16.62
C LYS A 276 20.08 33.62 -16.77
N SER A 277 21.00 32.77 -16.30
CA SER A 277 22.44 33.03 -16.37
C SER A 277 23.07 32.75 -17.73
N GLY A 278 22.37 32.08 -18.66
CA GLY A 278 22.94 31.67 -19.95
C GLY A 278 23.98 30.55 -19.87
N ASN A 279 24.17 29.92 -18.70
CA ASN A 279 25.23 28.92 -18.44
C ASN A 279 25.02 27.56 -19.14
N LEU A 280 23.95 27.39 -19.92
CA LEU A 280 23.53 26.10 -20.48
C LEU A 280 24.04 25.81 -21.91
N LYS A 281 25.06 26.53 -22.39
CA LYS A 281 25.72 26.28 -23.70
C LYS A 281 24.75 26.10 -24.88
N GLY A 282 23.62 26.81 -24.89
CA GLY A 282 22.63 26.72 -25.97
C GLY A 282 21.71 25.49 -25.94
N ARG A 283 21.60 24.78 -24.80
CA ARG A 283 20.64 23.67 -24.61
C ARG A 283 19.19 24.14 -24.81
N LYS A 284 18.47 23.50 -25.73
CA LYS A 284 17.05 23.75 -26.03
C LYS A 284 16.18 22.55 -25.62
N ASP A 285 15.94 22.40 -24.32
CA ASP A 285 15.06 21.38 -23.75
C ASP A 285 13.62 21.91 -23.58
N PHE A 286 12.68 21.09 -23.11
CA PHE A 286 11.29 21.52 -22.96
C PHE A 286 11.16 22.69 -21.98
N PHE A 287 11.96 22.70 -20.92
CA PHE A 287 12.00 23.83 -19.99
C PHE A 287 12.40 25.12 -20.71
N HIS A 288 13.42 25.10 -21.58
CA HIS A 288 13.82 26.26 -22.38
C HIS A 288 12.64 26.80 -23.21
N TYR A 289 11.95 25.92 -23.96
CA TYR A 289 10.81 26.33 -24.78
C TYR A 289 9.67 26.92 -23.95
N LEU A 290 9.34 26.32 -22.80
CA LEU A 290 8.27 26.83 -21.93
C LEU A 290 8.65 28.13 -21.20
N PHE A 291 9.93 28.28 -20.83
CA PHE A 291 10.43 29.46 -20.14
C PHE A 291 10.36 30.72 -21.02
N HIS A 292 10.66 30.55 -22.31
CA HIS A 292 10.63 31.60 -23.35
C HIS A 292 9.32 31.65 -24.15
N ALA A 293 8.36 30.77 -23.85
CA ALA A 293 7.10 30.72 -24.57
C ALA A 293 6.33 32.05 -24.43
N VAL A 294 5.70 32.46 -25.52
CA VAL A 294 4.81 33.63 -25.58
C VAL A 294 3.43 33.11 -26.00
N ASP A 295 2.36 33.54 -25.33
CA ASP A 295 1.01 33.21 -25.78
C ASP A 295 0.71 33.97 -27.08
N PRO A 296 0.51 33.27 -28.22
CA PRO A 296 0.34 33.92 -29.52
C PRO A 296 -0.88 34.86 -29.59
N GLU A 297 -1.90 34.65 -28.75
CA GLU A 297 -3.09 35.50 -28.74
C GLU A 297 -2.90 36.82 -27.98
N THR A 298 -2.04 36.83 -26.95
CA THR A 298 -1.89 38.00 -26.06
C THR A 298 -0.55 38.70 -26.23
N GLY A 299 0.44 38.06 -26.86
CA GLY A 299 1.81 38.57 -26.97
C GLY A 299 2.57 38.63 -25.63
N LYS A 300 1.97 38.12 -24.55
CA LYS A 300 2.57 38.11 -23.21
C LYS A 300 3.30 36.79 -22.96
N ARG A 301 4.17 36.78 -21.95
CA ARG A 301 4.83 35.56 -21.47
C ARG A 301 3.79 34.47 -21.23
N GLY A 302 4.05 33.27 -21.77
CA GLY A 302 3.11 32.17 -21.80
C GLY A 302 2.74 31.66 -20.42
N PHE A 303 3.73 31.46 -19.55
CA PHE A 303 3.52 31.06 -18.16
C PHE A 303 4.21 32.01 -17.17
N PRO A 304 3.51 32.49 -16.13
CA PRO A 304 4.13 32.93 -14.88
C PRO A 304 5.01 31.82 -14.29
N LEU A 305 5.95 32.17 -13.41
CA LEU A 305 6.93 31.21 -12.92
C LEU A 305 6.29 30.04 -12.15
N GLU A 306 5.28 30.29 -11.33
CA GLU A 306 4.57 29.25 -10.58
C GLU A 306 3.78 28.32 -11.51
N GLU A 307 3.09 28.88 -12.51
CA GLU A 307 2.42 28.07 -13.52
C GLU A 307 3.43 27.21 -14.31
N LEU A 308 4.59 27.78 -14.68
CA LEU A 308 5.65 27.05 -15.38
C LEU A 308 6.14 25.86 -14.55
N TYR A 309 6.30 26.05 -13.23
CA TYR A 309 6.72 24.99 -12.33
C TYR A 309 5.68 23.88 -12.25
N GLY A 310 4.40 24.25 -12.14
CA GLY A 310 3.29 23.29 -12.16
C GLY A 310 3.20 22.51 -13.48
N GLU A 311 3.39 23.16 -14.64
CA GLU A 311 3.40 22.47 -15.93
C GLU A 311 4.62 21.54 -16.07
N ALA A 312 5.81 21.97 -15.63
CA ALA A 312 7.01 21.13 -15.67
C ALA A 312 6.91 19.91 -14.74
N GLU A 313 6.34 20.07 -13.54
CA GLU A 313 5.99 18.97 -12.64
C GLU A 313 5.01 18.00 -13.31
N ALA A 314 3.96 18.52 -13.97
CA ALA A 314 2.99 17.67 -14.67
C ALA A 314 3.63 16.91 -15.85
N LEU A 315 4.64 17.48 -16.51
CA LEU A 315 5.33 16.84 -17.64
C LEU A 315 6.18 15.64 -17.21
N ILE A 316 6.93 15.75 -16.10
CA ILE A 316 7.71 14.60 -15.59
C ILE A 316 6.77 13.46 -15.16
N ILE A 317 5.68 13.77 -14.44
CA ILE A 317 4.71 12.74 -14.00
C ILE A 317 4.05 12.08 -15.21
N ALA A 318 3.56 12.87 -16.16
CA ALA A 318 2.83 12.34 -17.32
C ALA A 318 3.76 11.60 -18.31
N GLY A 319 4.98 12.08 -18.51
CA GLY A 319 5.93 11.53 -19.48
C GLY A 319 6.67 10.30 -18.98
N ALA A 320 7.02 10.25 -17.68
CA ALA A 320 7.82 9.16 -17.13
C ALA A 320 7.02 7.88 -16.94
N ASP A 321 5.97 7.89 -16.11
CA ASP A 321 5.21 6.69 -15.77
C ASP A 321 4.57 6.06 -17.01
N THR A 322 3.91 6.87 -17.84
CA THR A 322 3.13 6.32 -18.96
C THR A 322 4.00 5.60 -19.98
N THR A 323 5.11 6.21 -20.41
CA THR A 323 6.02 5.61 -21.38
C THR A 323 6.72 4.39 -20.80
N ALA A 324 7.11 4.44 -19.52
CA ALA A 324 7.76 3.31 -18.85
C ALA A 324 6.85 2.08 -18.75
N ILE A 325 5.56 2.26 -18.43
CA ILE A 325 4.57 1.17 -18.41
C ILE A 325 4.48 0.48 -19.78
N ILE A 326 4.40 1.26 -20.87
CA ILE A 326 4.24 0.70 -22.21
C ILE A 326 5.51 -0.03 -22.65
N ILE A 327 6.69 0.57 -22.50
CA ILE A 327 7.95 -0.08 -22.89
C ILE A 327 8.15 -1.37 -22.06
N SER A 328 7.83 -1.35 -20.76
CA SER A 328 7.85 -2.56 -19.93
C SER A 328 6.90 -3.65 -20.46
N ALA A 329 5.71 -3.26 -20.90
CA ALA A 329 4.78 -4.18 -21.54
C ALA A 329 5.31 -4.72 -22.87
N MET A 330 6.02 -3.91 -23.67
CA MET A 330 6.66 -4.36 -24.90
C MET A 330 7.66 -5.48 -24.62
N PHE A 331 8.51 -5.32 -23.59
CA PHE A 331 9.41 -6.39 -23.14
C PHE A 331 8.65 -7.65 -22.71
N PHE A 332 7.57 -7.49 -21.93
CA PHE A 332 6.72 -8.60 -21.49
C PHE A 332 6.15 -9.40 -22.68
N TYR A 333 5.62 -8.71 -23.70
CA TYR A 333 5.03 -9.36 -24.88
C TYR A 333 6.09 -9.95 -25.80
N LEU A 334 7.25 -9.31 -26.00
CA LEU A 334 8.33 -9.88 -26.83
C LEU A 334 8.91 -11.16 -26.22
N ALA A 335 9.18 -11.15 -24.91
CA ALA A 335 9.72 -12.30 -24.21
C ALA A 335 8.81 -13.54 -24.30
N ARG A 336 7.50 -13.35 -24.51
CA ARG A 336 6.51 -14.43 -24.59
C ARG A 336 6.08 -14.78 -26.01
N ASN A 337 6.54 -14.03 -27.01
CA ASN A 337 6.15 -14.23 -28.40
C ASN A 337 7.40 -14.24 -29.31
N PRO A 338 8.21 -15.32 -29.30
CA PRO A 338 9.46 -15.39 -30.06
C PRO A 338 9.25 -15.20 -31.56
N THR A 339 8.13 -15.66 -32.13
CA THR A 339 7.79 -15.43 -33.55
C THR A 339 7.59 -13.95 -33.87
N ILE A 340 6.96 -13.20 -32.96
CA ILE A 340 6.75 -11.76 -33.15
C ILE A 340 8.09 -11.03 -33.01
N GLN A 341 8.89 -11.40 -32.01
CA GLN A 341 10.24 -10.84 -31.84
C GLN A 341 11.10 -11.05 -33.08
N ALA A 342 11.12 -12.27 -33.65
CA ALA A 342 11.87 -12.57 -34.85
C ALA A 342 11.43 -11.73 -36.05
N LYS A 343 10.13 -11.46 -36.21
CA LYS A 343 9.61 -10.59 -37.28
C LYS A 343 10.07 -9.14 -37.11
N VAL A 344 9.92 -8.55 -35.91
CA VAL A 344 10.36 -7.17 -35.64
C VAL A 344 11.87 -7.05 -35.79
N ALA A 345 12.64 -7.98 -35.22
CA ALA A 345 14.10 -7.99 -35.31
C ALA A 345 14.57 -8.16 -36.77
N SER A 346 13.95 -9.04 -37.55
CA SER A 346 14.29 -9.21 -38.97
C SER A 346 14.03 -7.94 -39.78
N GLU A 347 12.95 -7.21 -39.51
CA GLU A 347 12.68 -5.92 -40.16
C GLU A 347 13.76 -4.87 -39.81
N ILE A 348 14.14 -4.79 -38.53
CA ILE A 348 15.15 -3.87 -38.04
C ILE A 348 16.54 -4.19 -38.63
N LEU A 349 16.98 -5.45 -38.54
CA LEU A 349 18.28 -5.90 -39.01
C LEU A 349 18.42 -5.82 -40.55
N ALA A 350 17.32 -5.96 -41.30
CA ALA A 350 17.31 -5.74 -42.75
C ALA A 350 17.35 -4.25 -43.11
N THR A 351 16.86 -3.38 -42.23
CA THR A 351 16.78 -1.94 -42.47
C THR A 351 18.09 -1.24 -42.12
N PHE A 352 18.72 -1.59 -40.99
CA PHE A 352 19.89 -0.87 -40.45
C PHE A 352 21.17 -1.70 -40.50
N SER A 353 22.31 -1.06 -40.71
CA SER A 353 23.62 -1.74 -40.67
C SER A 353 24.32 -1.64 -39.31
N SER A 354 23.90 -0.71 -38.45
CA SER A 354 24.41 -0.55 -37.10
C SER A 354 23.38 0.09 -36.18
N SER A 355 23.45 -0.20 -34.88
CA SER A 355 22.59 0.43 -33.86
C SER A 355 22.76 1.96 -33.84
N ASP A 356 23.96 2.48 -34.10
CA ASP A 356 24.24 3.91 -34.17
C ASP A 356 23.53 4.63 -35.35
N GLU A 357 23.13 3.90 -36.41
CA GLU A 357 22.34 4.46 -37.53
C GLU A 357 20.86 4.68 -37.16
N ILE A 358 20.38 4.07 -36.08
CA ILE A 358 18.98 4.14 -35.68
C ILE A 358 18.67 5.50 -35.04
N THR A 359 18.07 6.39 -35.83
CA THR A 359 17.53 7.70 -35.42
C THR A 359 16.11 7.89 -35.95
N THR A 360 15.40 8.92 -35.51
CA THR A 360 14.12 9.27 -36.15
C THR A 360 14.33 9.70 -37.60
N GLY A 361 13.30 9.50 -38.41
CA GLY A 361 13.31 9.85 -39.82
C GLY A 361 12.60 8.81 -40.70
N PRO A 362 12.64 9.00 -42.04
CA PRO A 362 11.95 8.12 -42.98
C PRO A 362 12.40 6.65 -42.90
N LYS A 363 13.68 6.40 -42.58
CA LYS A 363 14.23 5.05 -42.48
C LYS A 363 13.59 4.26 -41.35
N LEU A 364 13.63 4.79 -40.12
CA LEU A 364 12.94 4.17 -38.97
C LEU A 364 11.42 4.18 -39.15
N GLY A 365 10.86 5.23 -39.76
CA GLY A 365 9.44 5.31 -40.08
C GLY A 365 8.95 4.27 -41.09
N SER A 366 9.85 3.64 -41.85
CA SER A 366 9.51 2.57 -42.79
C SER A 366 9.32 1.20 -42.14
N CYS A 367 9.77 1.02 -40.88
CA CYS A 367 9.60 -0.21 -40.09
C CYS A 367 8.12 -0.39 -39.71
N THR A 368 7.37 -1.02 -40.60
CA THR A 368 5.91 -1.13 -40.51
C THR A 368 5.50 -2.11 -39.42
N TYR A 369 6.22 -3.22 -39.28
CA TYR A 369 5.93 -4.23 -38.26
C TYR A 369 6.32 -3.74 -36.85
N LEU A 370 7.43 -3.01 -36.69
CA LEU A 370 7.77 -2.32 -35.44
C LEU A 370 6.66 -1.35 -35.00
N ARG A 371 6.13 -0.54 -35.92
CA ARG A 371 5.02 0.38 -35.64
C ARG A 371 3.77 -0.37 -35.19
N ALA A 372 3.42 -1.46 -35.89
CA ALA A 372 2.29 -2.31 -35.54
C ALA A 372 2.47 -2.99 -34.17
N PHE A 373 3.67 -3.43 -33.84
CA PHE A 373 4.03 -3.99 -32.54
C PHE A 373 3.82 -2.98 -31.40
N ILE A 374 4.36 -1.77 -31.56
CA ILE A 374 4.18 -0.68 -30.59
C ILE A 374 2.69 -0.33 -30.43
N GLN A 375 1.95 -0.28 -31.54
CA GLN A 375 0.52 0.03 -31.53
C GLN A 375 -0.30 -1.03 -30.79
N GLU A 376 0.04 -2.32 -30.94
CA GLU A 376 -0.61 -3.40 -30.21
C GLU A 376 -0.27 -3.37 -28.70
N ALA A 377 0.97 -3.05 -28.35
CA ALA A 377 1.36 -2.85 -26.94
C ALA A 377 0.59 -1.69 -26.30
N LEU A 378 0.44 -0.57 -27.02
CA LEU A 378 -0.36 0.58 -26.58
C LEU A 378 -1.85 0.25 -26.41
N ARG A 379 -2.40 -0.62 -27.26
CA ARG A 379 -3.79 -1.10 -27.14
C ARG A 379 -3.95 -1.96 -25.91
N MET A 380 -3.11 -2.98 -25.75
CA MET A 380 -3.24 -3.98 -24.67
C MET A 380 -2.89 -3.41 -23.30
N THR A 381 -2.02 -2.42 -23.23
CA THR A 381 -1.60 -1.82 -21.96
C THR A 381 -2.00 -0.34 -21.93
N PRO A 382 -3.29 0.02 -21.81
CA PRO A 382 -3.67 1.43 -21.72
C PRO A 382 -3.14 2.02 -20.42
N ALA A 383 -2.07 2.83 -20.50
CA ALA A 383 -1.39 3.44 -19.34
C ALA A 383 -2.32 4.30 -18.47
N VAL A 384 -3.41 4.82 -19.04
CA VAL A 384 -4.56 5.33 -18.29
C VAL A 384 -5.71 4.39 -18.61
N SER A 385 -6.09 3.53 -17.66
CA SER A 385 -6.95 2.38 -17.96
C SER A 385 -8.45 2.63 -17.68
N ALA A 386 -8.79 3.40 -16.65
CA ALA A 386 -10.18 3.66 -16.27
C ALA A 386 -10.87 4.70 -17.20
N GLU A 387 -11.88 5.41 -16.71
CA GLU A 387 -12.60 6.43 -17.48
C GLU A 387 -12.12 7.85 -17.15
N PRO A 388 -11.62 8.62 -18.13
CA PRO A 388 -11.34 10.04 -17.93
C PRO A 388 -12.64 10.81 -17.67
N SER A 389 -12.82 11.38 -16.47
CA SER A 389 -14.08 12.02 -16.09
C SER A 389 -14.48 13.17 -17.03
N ARG A 390 -15.73 13.18 -17.50
CA ARG A 390 -16.31 14.21 -18.37
C ARG A 390 -17.71 14.56 -17.88
N ARG A 391 -17.91 15.84 -17.56
CA ARG A 391 -19.18 16.39 -17.08
C ARG A 391 -19.88 17.14 -18.20
N VAL A 392 -21.15 16.84 -18.42
CA VAL A 392 -21.98 17.49 -19.42
C VAL A 392 -22.23 18.95 -19.03
N MET A 393 -22.02 19.86 -19.98
CA MET A 393 -22.22 21.29 -19.78
C MET A 393 -23.67 21.69 -20.06
N LYS A 394 -23.96 22.99 -19.83
CA LYS A 394 -25.27 23.58 -20.10
C LYS A 394 -25.73 23.30 -21.54
N GLY A 395 -26.99 22.87 -21.68
CA GLY A 395 -27.58 22.47 -22.96
C GLY A 395 -27.55 20.96 -23.24
N GLY A 396 -26.80 20.18 -22.46
CA GLY A 396 -26.70 18.74 -22.65
C GLY A 396 -25.80 18.34 -23.83
N THR A 397 -25.69 17.04 -24.10
CA THR A 397 -24.92 16.50 -25.24
C THR A 397 -25.61 15.26 -25.83
N HIS A 398 -25.44 15.02 -27.13
CA HIS A 398 -25.89 13.80 -27.79
C HIS A 398 -24.71 12.87 -28.07
N VAL A 399 -24.85 11.58 -27.75
CA VAL A 399 -23.85 10.54 -28.01
C VAL A 399 -24.58 9.27 -28.43
N ASP A 400 -24.21 8.71 -29.58
CA ASP A 400 -24.81 7.48 -30.12
C ASP A 400 -26.35 7.47 -30.09
N GLY A 401 -26.96 8.60 -30.49
CA GLY A 401 -28.42 8.78 -30.51
C GLY A 401 -29.07 9.06 -29.15
N HIS A 402 -28.31 9.07 -28.06
CA HIS A 402 -28.81 9.31 -26.70
C HIS A 402 -28.53 10.75 -26.25
N TYR A 403 -29.53 11.39 -25.64
CA TYR A 403 -29.34 12.70 -24.99
C TYR A 403 -28.91 12.53 -23.54
N PHE A 404 -27.85 13.24 -23.15
CA PHE A 404 -27.38 13.36 -21.78
C PHE A 404 -27.60 14.81 -21.30
N PRO A 405 -28.35 15.04 -20.21
CA PRO A 405 -28.64 16.37 -19.72
C PRO A 405 -27.42 17.00 -19.02
N GLU A 406 -27.50 18.32 -18.77
CA GLU A 406 -26.49 19.04 -18.01
C GLU A 406 -26.21 18.39 -16.64
N GLY A 407 -24.94 18.45 -16.21
CA GLY A 407 -24.54 18.12 -14.85
C GLY A 407 -24.19 16.66 -14.60
N VAL A 408 -24.67 15.73 -15.43
CA VAL A 408 -24.28 14.30 -15.36
C VAL A 408 -22.87 14.07 -15.90
N ASN A 409 -22.30 12.93 -15.55
CA ASN A 409 -21.01 12.48 -16.08
C ASN A 409 -21.22 11.42 -17.19
N VAL A 410 -20.56 11.60 -18.32
CA VAL A 410 -20.61 10.66 -19.45
C VAL A 410 -19.22 10.53 -20.06
N SER A 411 -18.68 9.30 -20.09
CA SER A 411 -17.32 9.06 -20.58
C SER A 411 -17.20 7.72 -21.30
N VAL A 412 -15.97 7.35 -21.67
CA VAL A 412 -15.61 6.02 -22.17
C VAL A 412 -14.53 5.43 -21.26
N GLY A 413 -14.63 4.12 -20.98
CA GLY A 413 -13.57 3.37 -20.31
C GLY A 413 -12.50 2.97 -21.31
N LEU A 414 -11.27 3.45 -21.12
CA LEU A 414 -10.20 3.22 -22.10
C LEU A 414 -9.81 1.74 -22.18
N TYR A 415 -9.73 1.06 -21.03
CA TYR A 415 -9.56 -0.40 -20.98
C TYR A 415 -10.75 -1.14 -21.62
N CYS A 416 -11.97 -0.64 -21.44
CA CYS A 416 -13.16 -1.26 -22.03
C CYS A 416 -13.15 -1.20 -23.56
N LEU A 417 -12.70 -0.09 -24.15
CA LEU A 417 -12.49 0.05 -25.59
C LEU A 417 -11.36 -0.87 -26.07
N SER A 418 -10.19 -0.81 -25.42
CA SER A 418 -9.02 -1.64 -25.73
C SER A 418 -9.32 -3.14 -25.76
N TYR A 419 -10.27 -3.60 -24.94
CA TYR A 419 -10.64 -5.02 -24.82
C TYR A 419 -12.06 -5.32 -25.33
N SER A 420 -12.65 -4.43 -26.13
CA SER A 420 -13.96 -4.68 -26.73
C SER A 420 -13.87 -5.72 -27.84
N LYS A 421 -14.60 -6.82 -27.69
CA LYS A 421 -14.74 -7.87 -28.71
C LYS A 421 -15.43 -7.38 -29.99
N ASP A 422 -16.20 -6.30 -29.90
CA ASP A 422 -16.90 -5.70 -31.04
C ASP A 422 -15.96 -4.85 -31.91
N ILE A 423 -14.79 -4.47 -31.37
CA ILE A 423 -13.76 -3.67 -32.05
C ILE A 423 -12.56 -4.55 -32.42
N PHE A 424 -12.11 -5.38 -31.48
CA PHE A 424 -10.90 -6.18 -31.59
C PHE A 424 -11.24 -7.66 -31.45
N GLN A 425 -11.14 -8.42 -32.55
CA GLN A 425 -11.26 -9.88 -32.52
C GLN A 425 -10.15 -10.49 -31.65
N ASP A 426 -10.50 -11.41 -30.75
CA ASP A 426 -9.57 -11.98 -29.74
C ASP A 426 -8.82 -10.88 -28.97
N PRO A 427 -9.53 -10.03 -28.20
CA PRO A 427 -8.97 -8.79 -27.66
C PRO A 427 -7.84 -9.00 -26.65
N PHE A 428 -7.73 -10.20 -26.07
CA PHE A 428 -6.69 -10.58 -25.11
C PHE A 428 -5.45 -11.21 -25.76
N THR A 429 -5.46 -11.43 -27.08
CA THR A 429 -4.31 -11.96 -27.83
C THR A 429 -3.45 -10.82 -28.35
N PHE A 430 -2.15 -10.90 -28.09
CA PHE A 430 -1.17 -9.93 -28.60
C PHE A 430 -0.88 -10.21 -30.08
N LYS A 431 -1.48 -9.41 -30.98
CA LYS A 431 -1.42 -9.60 -32.43
C LYS A 431 -1.08 -8.29 -33.17
N PRO A 432 0.20 -7.97 -33.42
CA PRO A 432 0.61 -6.81 -34.22
C PRO A 432 0.01 -6.79 -35.62
N GLU A 433 -0.20 -7.96 -36.24
CA GLU A 433 -0.78 -8.12 -37.58
C GLU A 433 -2.17 -7.48 -37.72
N ARG A 434 -2.86 -7.24 -36.61
CA ARG A 434 -4.14 -6.52 -36.53
C ARG A 434 -4.08 -5.11 -37.14
N TRP A 435 -2.90 -4.52 -37.19
CA TRP A 435 -2.68 -3.15 -37.67
C TRP A 435 -2.19 -3.08 -39.12
N ILE A 436 -2.09 -4.23 -39.81
CA ILE A 436 -1.51 -4.32 -41.15
C ILE A 436 -2.50 -5.00 -42.09
N VAL A 437 -2.99 -4.27 -43.09
CA VAL A 437 -3.92 -4.80 -44.10
C VAL A 437 -3.29 -5.97 -44.84
N GLY A 438 -4.01 -7.09 -44.95
CA GLY A 438 -3.59 -8.30 -45.65
C GLY A 438 -2.72 -9.26 -44.83
N GLN A 439 -2.34 -8.91 -43.59
CA GLN A 439 -1.59 -9.80 -42.70
C GLN A 439 -2.53 -10.57 -41.77
N ASP A 440 -2.33 -11.89 -41.66
CA ASP A 440 -3.08 -12.78 -40.77
C ASP A 440 -4.60 -12.56 -40.76
N GLY A 441 -5.17 -12.37 -41.96
CA GLY A 441 -6.60 -12.18 -42.19
C GLY A 441 -7.14 -10.75 -41.97
N SER A 442 -6.31 -9.78 -41.59
CA SER A 442 -6.73 -8.39 -41.37
C SER A 442 -7.23 -7.73 -42.66
N THR A 443 -8.53 -7.41 -42.75
CA THR A 443 -9.11 -6.64 -43.86
C THR A 443 -8.94 -5.14 -43.63
N LYS A 444 -9.14 -4.32 -44.68
CA LYS A 444 -9.12 -2.86 -44.57
C LYS A 444 -10.12 -2.34 -43.53
N GLU A 445 -11.33 -2.89 -43.53
CA GLU A 445 -12.41 -2.54 -42.61
C GLU A 445 -12.06 -2.89 -41.16
N SER A 446 -11.42 -4.05 -40.94
CA SER A 446 -11.00 -4.47 -39.59
C SER A 446 -9.90 -3.56 -39.02
N VAL A 447 -8.96 -3.11 -39.88
CA VAL A 447 -7.90 -2.16 -39.48
C VAL A 447 -8.51 -0.79 -39.19
N GLU A 448 -9.41 -0.29 -40.03
CA GLU A 448 -10.10 1.00 -39.82
C GLU A 448 -10.92 0.99 -38.52
N LEU A 449 -11.58 -0.12 -38.20
CA LEU A 449 -12.32 -0.28 -36.94
C LEU A 449 -11.37 -0.31 -35.73
N ALA A 450 -10.27 -1.06 -35.82
CA ALA A 450 -9.23 -1.09 -34.78
C ALA A 450 -8.63 0.30 -34.53
N GLU A 451 -8.34 1.07 -35.59
CA GLU A 451 -7.88 2.45 -35.50
C GLU A 451 -8.93 3.38 -34.90
N ALA A 452 -10.22 3.15 -35.19
CA ALA A 452 -11.31 3.93 -34.61
C ALA A 452 -11.47 3.70 -33.09
N GLY A 453 -11.19 2.48 -32.61
CA GLY A 453 -11.19 2.15 -31.19
C GLY A 453 -9.88 2.43 -30.46
N PHE A 454 -8.80 2.78 -31.17
CA PHE A 454 -7.50 3.06 -30.57
C PHE A 454 -7.51 4.37 -29.76
N CYS A 455 -7.42 4.26 -28.43
CA CYS A 455 -7.68 5.38 -27.53
C CYS A 455 -6.51 5.78 -26.59
N SER A 456 -5.32 5.20 -26.76
CA SER A 456 -4.19 5.31 -25.80
C SER A 456 -3.66 6.73 -25.59
N PHE A 457 -3.91 7.66 -26.52
CA PHE A 457 -3.45 9.06 -26.43
C PHE A 457 -4.57 10.09 -26.25
N SER A 458 -5.80 9.68 -25.89
CA SER A 458 -6.97 10.57 -25.90
C SER A 458 -7.22 11.18 -27.31
N TYR A 459 -8.21 12.07 -27.43
CA TYR A 459 -8.59 12.68 -28.70
C TYR A 459 -8.92 14.17 -28.54
N GLY A 460 -8.96 14.90 -29.66
CA GLY A 460 -9.39 16.30 -29.74
C GLY A 460 -8.51 17.29 -28.98
N SER A 461 -9.12 18.37 -28.49
CA SER A 461 -8.43 19.46 -27.77
C SER A 461 -7.77 19.00 -26.46
N ARG A 462 -8.19 17.83 -25.94
CA ARG A 462 -7.64 17.18 -24.73
C ARG A 462 -6.79 15.95 -25.07
N GLY A 463 -6.33 15.80 -26.32
CA GLY A 463 -5.38 14.77 -26.73
C GLY A 463 -4.01 14.93 -26.05
N CYS A 464 -3.28 13.84 -25.90
CA CYS A 464 -1.95 13.84 -25.28
C CYS A 464 -1.00 14.79 -26.05
N PRO A 465 -0.38 15.80 -25.39
CA PRO A 465 0.61 16.65 -26.04
C PRO A 465 1.88 15.88 -26.38
N GLY A 466 2.30 14.97 -25.49
CA GLY A 466 3.52 14.17 -25.63
C GLY A 466 3.41 12.98 -26.57
N LYS A 467 2.33 12.84 -27.37
CA LYS A 467 2.16 11.69 -28.27
C LYS A 467 3.38 11.45 -29.15
N GLN A 468 3.88 12.50 -29.81
CA GLN A 468 5.01 12.36 -30.73
C GLN A 468 6.33 12.04 -30.01
N LEU A 469 6.55 12.60 -28.83
CA LEU A 469 7.70 12.25 -27.98
C LEU A 469 7.64 10.78 -27.55
N ALA A 470 6.49 10.32 -27.05
CA ALA A 470 6.34 8.93 -26.63
C ALA A 470 6.60 7.96 -27.79
N TRP A 471 6.07 8.25 -29.00
CA TRP A 471 6.38 7.45 -30.20
C TRP A 471 7.88 7.46 -30.54
N MET A 472 8.54 8.61 -30.45
CA MET A 472 9.99 8.72 -30.65
C MET A 472 10.75 7.83 -29.65
N GLU A 473 10.47 7.97 -28.35
CA GLU A 473 11.12 7.18 -27.29
C GLU A 473 10.91 5.67 -27.51
N MET A 474 9.65 5.23 -27.63
CA MET A 474 9.31 3.82 -27.82
C MET A 474 9.98 3.22 -29.07
N THR A 475 9.95 3.95 -30.20
CA THR A 475 10.49 3.43 -31.46
C THR A 475 12.02 3.36 -31.42
N ILE A 476 12.70 4.37 -30.86
CA ILE A 476 14.16 4.37 -30.72
C ILE A 476 14.61 3.26 -29.76
N VAL A 477 13.99 3.17 -28.59
CA VAL A 477 14.35 2.19 -27.56
C VAL A 477 14.17 0.77 -28.11
N MET A 478 13.00 0.45 -28.65
CA MET A 478 12.75 -0.90 -29.15
C MET A 478 13.59 -1.26 -30.36
N ALA A 479 13.84 -0.31 -31.28
CA ALA A 479 14.65 -0.58 -32.45
C ALA A 479 16.11 -0.87 -32.08
N LYS A 480 16.71 -0.06 -31.21
CA LYS A 480 18.10 -0.27 -30.75
C LYS A 480 18.25 -1.55 -29.96
N VAL A 481 17.33 -1.80 -29.02
CA VAL A 481 17.35 -3.03 -28.22
C VAL A 481 17.26 -4.28 -29.09
N LEU A 482 16.32 -4.34 -30.03
CA LEU A 482 16.14 -5.51 -30.90
C LEU A 482 17.23 -5.63 -31.98
N PHE A 483 18.00 -4.57 -32.23
CA PHE A 483 19.21 -4.65 -33.05
C PHE A 483 20.36 -5.31 -32.28
N ASP A 484 20.53 -4.93 -31.01
CA ASP A 484 21.70 -5.31 -30.20
C ASP A 484 21.48 -6.58 -29.36
N PHE A 485 20.23 -6.94 -29.05
CA PHE A 485 19.88 -8.01 -28.10
C PHE A 485 18.73 -8.90 -28.57
N GLU A 486 18.80 -10.16 -28.16
CA GLU A 486 17.66 -11.08 -28.11
C GLU A 486 17.07 -11.08 -26.69
N ILE A 487 15.74 -11.17 -26.59
CA ILE A 487 14.99 -11.13 -25.34
C ILE A 487 14.30 -12.48 -25.13
N ARG A 488 14.40 -13.04 -23.92
CA ARG A 488 13.68 -14.26 -23.54
C ARG A 488 13.02 -14.10 -22.17
N PRO A 489 12.00 -14.90 -21.84
CA PRO A 489 11.37 -14.83 -20.54
C PRO A 489 12.26 -15.49 -19.49
N ASP A 490 12.11 -15.05 -18.24
CA ASP A 490 12.57 -15.85 -17.11
C ASP A 490 11.59 -17.02 -16.92
N PHE A 491 12.03 -18.24 -17.22
CA PHE A 491 11.19 -19.43 -17.12
C PHE A 491 10.81 -19.79 -15.67
N MET A 492 11.47 -19.19 -14.68
CA MET A 492 11.21 -19.40 -13.25
C MET A 492 10.36 -18.29 -12.62
N ASN A 493 10.12 -17.20 -13.35
CA ASN A 493 9.41 -16.03 -12.82
C ASN A 493 8.37 -15.48 -13.82
N ASP A 494 7.11 -15.50 -13.40
CA ASP A 494 5.96 -15.02 -14.16
C ASP A 494 5.57 -13.57 -13.83
N LEU A 495 6.51 -12.77 -13.31
CA LEU A 495 6.28 -11.36 -12.97
C LEU A 495 5.56 -10.59 -14.10
N GLY A 496 4.52 -9.85 -13.71
CA GLY A 496 3.67 -9.08 -14.62
C GLY A 496 2.59 -9.89 -15.36
N ALA A 497 2.60 -11.22 -15.29
CA ALA A 497 1.60 -12.08 -15.94
C ALA A 497 0.30 -12.21 -15.12
N GLY A 498 -0.80 -12.53 -15.81
CA GLY A 498 -2.01 -12.99 -15.15
C GLY A 498 -1.85 -14.41 -14.60
N SER A 499 -2.67 -14.77 -13.60
CA SER A 499 -2.68 -16.10 -12.98
C SER A 499 -4.09 -16.64 -12.90
N MET A 500 -4.29 -17.94 -13.13
CA MET A 500 -5.61 -18.59 -13.02
C MET A 500 -6.23 -18.43 -11.63
N ASN A 501 -5.39 -18.31 -10.59
CA ASN A 501 -5.81 -18.07 -9.20
C ASN A 501 -6.16 -16.60 -8.92
N ALA A 502 -5.89 -15.69 -9.86
CA ALA A 502 -6.24 -14.29 -9.71
C ALA A 502 -7.74 -14.05 -9.94
N LYS A 503 -8.21 -12.87 -9.52
CA LYS A 503 -9.59 -12.43 -9.76
C LYS A 503 -9.90 -12.36 -11.26
N VAL A 504 -11.19 -12.54 -11.59
CA VAL A 504 -11.70 -12.41 -12.97
C VAL A 504 -11.22 -11.09 -13.58
N GLY A 505 -10.68 -11.17 -14.80
CA GLY A 505 -10.03 -10.05 -15.51
C GLY A 505 -8.51 -9.93 -15.29
N ARG A 506 -7.90 -10.79 -14.46
CA ARG A 506 -6.44 -10.88 -14.26
C ARG A 506 -5.87 -12.28 -14.48
N ARG A 507 -6.61 -13.14 -15.19
CA ARG A 507 -6.30 -14.57 -15.33
C ARG A 507 -5.49 -14.91 -16.57
N ALA A 508 -5.44 -14.02 -17.55
CA ALA A 508 -4.72 -14.25 -18.79
C ALA A 508 -3.22 -14.14 -18.57
N ALA A 509 -2.51 -15.27 -18.56
CA ALA A 509 -1.05 -15.33 -18.41
C ALA A 509 -0.31 -14.56 -19.52
N GLY A 510 -0.90 -14.49 -20.72
CA GLY A 510 -0.38 -13.72 -21.84
C GLY A 510 -0.65 -12.22 -21.79
N GLN A 511 -1.30 -11.70 -20.74
CA GLN A 511 -1.66 -10.29 -20.60
C GLN A 511 -0.83 -9.62 -19.52
N TYR A 512 -0.19 -8.50 -19.86
CA TYR A 512 0.54 -7.68 -18.90
C TYR A 512 -0.42 -7.02 -17.90
N GLN A 513 -0.19 -7.25 -16.62
CA GLN A 513 -1.08 -6.80 -15.55
C GLN A 513 -0.72 -5.40 -15.07
N THR A 514 -1.72 -4.52 -15.02
CA THR A 514 -1.58 -3.17 -14.45
C THR A 514 -2.62 -2.89 -13.37
N TYR A 515 -2.38 -1.89 -12.52
CA TYR A 515 -3.27 -1.48 -11.42
C TYR A 515 -3.69 -0.02 -11.57
N ASP A 516 -4.96 0.30 -11.34
CA ASP A 516 -5.48 1.66 -11.52
C ASP A 516 -4.99 2.62 -10.42
N ALA A 517 -4.23 3.66 -10.79
CA ALA A 517 -3.81 4.73 -9.89
C ALA A 517 -3.65 6.06 -10.65
N PHE A 518 -4.64 6.40 -11.49
CA PHE A 518 -4.54 7.42 -12.57
C PHE A 518 -3.66 6.99 -13.74
N ALA A 519 -2.34 6.92 -13.53
CA ALA A 519 -1.46 6.13 -14.39
C ALA A 519 -1.45 4.69 -13.85
N ALA A 520 -1.36 3.72 -14.73
CA ALA A 520 -1.38 2.32 -14.34
C ALA A 520 -0.08 1.97 -13.59
N LEU A 521 -0.16 1.19 -12.52
CA LEU A 521 1.05 0.70 -11.85
C LEU A 521 1.40 -0.68 -12.36
N VAL A 522 2.69 -0.97 -12.48
CA VAL A 522 3.18 -2.32 -12.82
C VAL A 522 3.14 -3.25 -11.60
N ASP A 523 3.41 -2.71 -10.40
CA ASP A 523 3.46 -3.48 -9.16
C ASP A 523 2.32 -3.14 -8.18
N ARG A 524 1.98 -4.12 -7.33
CA ARG A 524 1.07 -3.90 -6.20
C ARG A 524 1.77 -3.10 -5.11
N LEU A 525 1.65 -1.78 -5.14
CA LEU A 525 2.01 -0.95 -3.98
C LEU A 525 0.93 -1.09 -2.88
N PRO A 526 1.17 -1.56 -1.65
CA PRO A 526 0.11 -1.68 -0.65
C PRO A 526 -0.63 -0.34 -0.36
N ILE A 527 -1.91 -0.41 0.01
CA ILE A 527 -2.81 0.76 0.23
C ILE A 527 -2.46 1.58 1.50
N GLY A 528 -1.32 1.31 2.15
CA GLY A 528 -0.96 1.89 3.45
C GLY A 528 0.38 2.62 3.51
N ILE A 529 0.86 3.21 2.40
CA ILE A 529 2.20 3.81 2.36
C ILE A 529 2.12 5.34 2.50
N LEU A 530 2.10 5.77 3.75
CA LEU A 530 2.46 7.12 4.19
C LEU A 530 3.76 7.14 5.03
N ARG A 531 4.55 6.06 4.96
CA ARG A 531 5.56 5.74 5.99
C ARG A 531 6.96 5.39 5.49
N GLN A 532 7.30 5.61 4.21
CA GLN A 532 8.63 5.29 3.68
C GLN A 532 9.65 6.44 3.71
N LEU A 533 9.40 7.53 4.44
CA LEU A 533 10.25 8.73 4.38
C LEU A 533 10.67 9.31 5.74
N ARG A 534 11.09 8.43 6.66
CA ARG A 534 11.88 8.85 7.83
C ARG A 534 13.31 8.32 7.85
N GLN A 535 13.76 7.68 6.77
CA GLN A 535 15.19 7.48 6.56
C GLN A 535 15.68 8.57 5.60
N ARG A 536 16.69 9.32 6.02
CA ARG A 536 17.58 10.22 5.23
C ARG A 536 17.34 11.72 5.34
N GLU A 537 17.63 12.26 6.52
CA GLU A 537 18.12 13.65 6.71
C GLU A 537 19.65 13.77 6.50
N LEU A 538 20.27 12.95 5.65
CA LEU A 538 21.73 12.91 5.49
C LEU A 538 22.26 13.34 4.11
N TYR A 539 21.44 13.94 3.24
CA TYR A 539 21.90 14.33 1.89
C TYR A 539 22.27 15.82 1.72
N PHE A 540 22.05 16.67 2.72
CA PHE A 540 22.52 18.07 2.70
C PHE A 540 23.79 18.34 3.55
N GLY A 541 24.56 17.30 3.91
CA GLY A 541 25.80 17.42 4.69
C GLY A 541 26.97 16.59 4.16
N ALA A 542 27.93 17.28 3.52
CA ALA A 542 29.35 16.97 3.29
C ALA A 542 29.92 15.53 3.42
N SER A 543 30.47 15.05 2.29
CA SER A 543 31.87 14.59 2.08
C SER A 543 32.54 13.58 3.05
N LYS A 544 32.80 12.36 2.51
CA LYS A 544 34.05 11.53 2.55
C LYS A 544 33.87 10.04 2.91
N ARG A 545 34.46 9.22 2.02
CA ARG A 545 35.15 7.92 2.19
C ARG A 545 34.38 6.58 2.06
N LYS A 546 34.63 5.97 0.89
CA LYS A 546 35.22 4.62 0.59
C LYS A 546 34.47 3.31 0.94
N LYS A 547 33.99 2.67 -0.15
CA LYS A 547 34.20 1.27 -0.63
C LYS A 547 34.32 0.12 0.39
N GLN A 548 33.41 -0.87 0.29
CA GLN A 548 33.75 -2.26 -0.09
C GLN A 548 32.53 -3.08 -0.54
N LYS A 549 32.82 -4.18 -1.26
CA LYS A 549 32.00 -4.97 -2.20
C LYS A 549 31.37 -6.25 -1.55
N PRO A 550 30.52 -7.01 -2.28
CA PRO A 550 29.36 -7.75 -1.74
C PRO A 550 29.49 -9.30 -1.76
N ALA A 551 28.53 -10.00 -1.13
CA ALA A 551 28.21 -11.42 -1.32
C ALA A 551 26.73 -11.65 -0.89
N THR A 552 25.78 -11.78 -1.81
CA THR A 552 25.16 -13.02 -2.38
C THR A 552 24.11 -13.73 -1.52
N LEU A 553 22.84 -13.31 -1.75
CA LEU A 553 21.67 -14.09 -2.20
C LEU A 553 21.49 -15.56 -1.74
N ALA A 554 20.37 -15.84 -1.03
CA ALA A 554 19.46 -16.96 -1.34
C ALA A 554 18.13 -16.84 -0.53
N LEU A 555 17.12 -16.19 -1.12
CA LEU A 555 15.74 -16.14 -0.61
C LEU A 555 14.88 -17.15 -1.38
N ARG A 556 14.33 -18.15 -0.69
CA ARG A 556 13.24 -19.02 -1.18
C ARG A 556 11.90 -18.54 -0.60
N ARG A 557 10.91 -18.41 -1.49
CA ARG A 557 9.51 -17.95 -1.31
C ARG A 557 8.63 -18.91 -0.49
N CYS A 558 7.59 -18.39 0.19
CA CYS A 558 6.16 -18.84 0.23
C CYS A 558 5.38 -18.16 1.40
N THR A 559 4.06 -17.86 1.45
CA THR A 559 2.94 -17.49 0.54
C THR A 559 1.79 -16.97 1.47
N VAL A 560 0.97 -15.99 1.03
CA VAL A 560 -0.23 -15.44 1.74
C VAL A 560 -1.52 -16.18 1.32
N MET A 561 -2.36 -16.66 2.26
CA MET A 561 -3.62 -17.36 1.98
C MET A 561 -4.86 -16.47 1.73
N LEU A 562 -5.24 -16.33 0.45
CA LEU A 562 -6.62 -16.49 -0.03
C LEU A 562 -6.58 -17.80 -0.84
N ALA A 563 -7.02 -18.91 -0.25
CA ALA A 563 -6.91 -20.28 -0.80
C ALA A 563 -5.55 -20.56 -1.47
N VAL A 564 -4.51 -20.70 -0.65
CA VAL A 564 -3.21 -21.23 -1.11
C VAL A 564 -3.35 -22.74 -1.02
N GLN A 565 -3.28 -23.42 -2.15
CA GLN A 565 -2.65 -24.73 -2.11
C GLN A 565 -1.19 -24.45 -1.80
N SER A 566 -0.88 -24.40 -0.51
CA SER A 566 0.47 -24.26 -0.04
C SER A 566 1.19 -25.49 -0.55
N HIS A 567 2.36 -25.30 -1.13
CA HIS A 567 3.44 -26.15 -0.68
C HIS A 567 3.58 -25.84 0.81
N PHE A 568 2.72 -26.49 1.59
CA PHE A 568 2.94 -26.69 2.99
C PHE A 568 4.28 -27.39 2.96
N TYR A 569 5.24 -26.93 3.75
CA TYR A 569 5.94 -27.98 4.46
C TYR A 569 4.83 -28.73 5.15
N ASP A 570 4.57 -29.93 4.63
CA ASP A 570 3.75 -30.90 5.29
C ASP A 570 4.46 -31.15 6.62
N VAL A 571 4.15 -30.31 7.61
CA VAL A 571 4.52 -30.55 9.01
C VAL A 571 3.55 -31.59 9.58
N ALA A 572 2.92 -32.42 8.73
CA ALA A 572 2.27 -33.68 9.08
C ALA A 572 3.28 -34.76 9.57
N GLY A 573 4.41 -34.33 10.15
CA GLY A 573 5.42 -35.19 10.75
C GLY A 573 5.90 -34.73 12.13
N ASN A 574 5.57 -33.53 12.61
CA ASN A 574 6.05 -33.06 13.92
C ASN A 574 4.96 -33.21 14.98
N ASN A 575 5.31 -33.86 16.09
CA ASN A 575 4.43 -34.11 17.24
C ASN A 575 3.97 -32.78 17.87
N PHE A 576 2.80 -32.30 17.48
CA PHE A 576 2.12 -31.20 18.16
C PHE A 576 1.43 -31.73 19.42
N GLN A 577 1.83 -31.24 20.58
CA GLN A 577 1.14 -31.49 21.85
C GLN A 577 0.39 -30.22 22.24
N ILE A 578 -0.94 -30.27 22.20
CA ILE A 578 -1.80 -29.18 22.69
C ILE A 578 -2.22 -29.56 24.11
N CYS A 579 -1.79 -28.79 25.11
CA CYS A 579 -2.22 -28.97 26.51
C CYS A 579 -3.65 -28.43 26.69
N THR A 580 -4.66 -29.12 26.16
CA THR A 580 -6.01 -28.54 25.94
C THR A 580 -6.85 -28.30 27.20
N ASP A 581 -6.57 -29.00 28.31
CA ASP A 581 -7.58 -29.18 29.37
C ASP A 581 -7.27 -28.48 30.70
N LYS A 582 -6.08 -27.86 30.85
CA LYS A 582 -5.65 -27.26 32.13
C LYS A 582 -5.46 -25.75 32.11
N ILE A 583 -5.00 -25.20 31.01
CA ILE A 583 -4.70 -23.76 30.87
C ILE A 583 -5.36 -23.20 29.63
N ARG A 584 -5.68 -21.91 29.64
CA ARG A 584 -6.24 -21.18 28.51
C ARG A 584 -5.97 -19.69 28.64
N SER A 585 -6.09 -18.98 27.53
CA SER A 585 -5.92 -17.52 27.45
C SER A 585 -4.55 -17.07 28.01
N CYS A 586 -3.50 -17.75 27.55
CA CYS A 586 -2.13 -17.40 27.91
C CYS A 586 -1.65 -16.33 26.92
N GLU A 587 -1.55 -15.09 27.39
CA GLU A 587 -1.21 -13.95 26.51
C GLU A 587 0.24 -14.00 26.06
N ASP A 588 1.11 -14.45 26.95
CA ASP A 588 2.55 -14.40 26.76
C ASP A 588 3.24 -15.76 26.96
N ALA A 589 4.43 -15.91 26.39
CA ALA A 589 5.27 -17.08 26.58
C ALA A 589 6.73 -16.65 26.59
N LEU A 590 7.35 -16.73 27.77
CA LEU A 590 8.75 -16.35 27.96
C LEU A 590 9.59 -17.60 28.18
N LEU A 591 10.54 -17.88 27.28
CA LEU A 591 11.42 -19.03 27.40
C LEU A 591 12.62 -18.71 28.29
N ILE A 592 12.82 -19.53 29.30
CA ILE A 592 14.03 -19.55 30.14
C ILE A 592 14.88 -20.71 29.63
N GLU A 593 15.66 -20.45 28.59
CA GLU A 593 16.39 -21.48 27.85
C GLU A 593 17.42 -22.23 28.72
N SER A 594 18.02 -21.56 29.70
CA SER A 594 18.95 -22.18 30.66
C SER A 594 18.28 -23.29 31.49
N ALA A 595 17.02 -23.09 31.87
CA ALA A 595 16.21 -24.04 32.65
C ALA A 595 15.46 -25.04 31.76
N GLY A 596 15.28 -24.73 30.48
CA GLY A 596 14.42 -25.46 29.55
C GLY A 596 12.94 -25.37 29.94
N VAL A 597 12.52 -24.20 30.44
CA VAL A 597 11.17 -23.94 30.97
C VAL A 597 10.56 -22.71 30.31
N ALA A 598 9.29 -22.77 29.95
CA ALA A 598 8.51 -21.62 29.48
C ALA A 598 7.61 -21.09 30.60
N LEU A 599 7.71 -19.79 30.89
CA LEU A 599 6.78 -19.11 31.78
C LEU A 599 5.53 -18.70 30.99
N LEU A 600 4.37 -19.09 31.49
CA LEU A 600 3.08 -18.92 30.84
C LEU A 600 2.10 -18.25 31.82
N PRO A 601 1.68 -17.01 31.58
CA PRO A 601 0.69 -16.35 32.40
C PRO A 601 -0.68 -16.56 31.75
N CYS A 602 -1.48 -17.46 32.32
CA CYS A 602 -2.74 -17.91 31.74
C CYS A 602 -3.92 -17.33 32.50
N ASP A 603 -4.73 -16.53 31.80
CA ASP A 603 -5.78 -15.71 32.39
C ASP A 603 -7.16 -16.07 31.82
N PRO A 604 -7.88 -17.05 32.40
CA PRO A 604 -9.24 -17.34 31.97
C PRO A 604 -10.21 -16.15 32.20
N GLY A 605 -9.89 -15.23 33.12
CA GLY A 605 -10.66 -14.01 33.35
C GLY A 605 -10.63 -13.03 32.20
N ARG A 606 -9.63 -13.11 31.32
CA ARG A 606 -9.48 -12.29 30.10
C ARG A 606 -10.68 -12.35 29.14
N GLU A 607 -11.43 -13.44 29.19
CA GLU A 607 -12.67 -13.63 28.42
C GLU A 607 -13.79 -12.69 28.88
N ARG A 608 -13.75 -12.27 30.16
CA ARG A 608 -14.72 -11.38 30.80
C ARG A 608 -14.14 -9.98 31.06
N TRP A 609 -12.83 -9.85 31.24
CA TRP A 609 -12.12 -8.59 31.50
C TRP A 609 -10.93 -8.41 30.54
N ASN A 610 -11.11 -7.60 29.50
CA ASN A 610 -10.05 -7.20 28.57
C ASN A 610 -10.07 -5.69 28.31
N SER A 611 -9.04 -5.00 28.82
CA SER A 611 -8.85 -3.55 28.68
C SER A 611 -8.41 -3.10 27.29
N VAL A 612 -7.83 -3.99 26.48
CA VAL A 612 -7.35 -3.74 25.11
C VAL A 612 -8.50 -3.84 24.11
N MET A 613 -9.24 -4.95 24.14
CA MET A 613 -10.33 -5.26 23.22
C MET A 613 -11.69 -4.69 23.69
N GLY A 614 -11.76 -4.25 24.94
CA GLY A 614 -12.94 -3.63 25.55
C GLY A 614 -14.09 -4.59 25.82
N PHE A 615 -13.76 -5.81 26.24
CA PHE A 615 -14.73 -6.79 26.72
C PHE A 615 -14.83 -6.69 28.25
N PHE A 616 -15.98 -6.24 28.75
CA PHE A 616 -16.28 -6.05 30.17
C PHE A 616 -17.60 -6.75 30.49
N VAL A 617 -17.56 -8.08 30.64
CA VAL A 617 -18.74 -8.91 30.90
C VAL A 617 -19.06 -8.85 32.41
N PRO A 618 -20.30 -8.52 32.80
CA PRO A 618 -20.70 -8.53 34.21
C PRO A 618 -20.55 -9.92 34.83
N GLY A 619 -20.16 -9.98 36.11
CA GLY A 619 -20.04 -11.22 36.88
C GLY A 619 -18.66 -11.37 37.53
N PRO A 620 -18.42 -12.50 38.23
CA PRO A 620 -17.11 -12.79 38.81
C PRO A 620 -16.09 -12.99 37.68
N VAL A 621 -14.94 -12.32 37.81
CA VAL A 621 -13.80 -12.48 36.90
C VAL A 621 -12.76 -13.37 37.59
N PRO A 622 -12.49 -14.59 37.07
CA PRO A 622 -11.42 -15.44 37.58
C PRO A 622 -10.08 -14.73 37.53
N ARG A 623 -9.26 -14.91 38.57
CA ARG A 623 -7.88 -14.44 38.60
C ARG A 623 -7.00 -15.33 37.71
N GLY A 624 -6.09 -14.74 36.94
CA GLY A 624 -5.09 -15.47 36.18
C GLY A 624 -4.02 -16.13 37.05
N GLU A 625 -3.31 -17.09 36.48
CA GLU A 625 -2.31 -17.90 37.16
C GLU A 625 -0.99 -17.91 36.35
N LEU A 626 0.12 -18.17 37.03
CA LEU A 626 1.44 -18.30 36.41
C LEU A 626 1.87 -19.76 36.41
N TYR A 627 2.34 -20.24 35.27
CA TYR A 627 2.78 -21.62 35.07
C TYR A 627 4.21 -21.68 34.53
N ALA A 628 4.95 -22.71 34.94
CA ALA A 628 6.18 -23.19 34.32
C ALA A 628 5.87 -24.44 33.49
N TYR A 629 6.17 -24.39 32.20
CA TYR A 629 6.09 -25.53 31.31
C TYR A 629 7.49 -26.05 30.98
N ASP A 630 7.85 -27.22 31.48
CA ASP A 630 9.08 -27.93 31.16
C ASP A 630 8.97 -28.55 29.76
N TYR A 631 9.72 -27.97 28.82
CA TYR A 631 9.70 -28.39 27.43
C TYR A 631 10.92 -29.26 27.05
N LYS A 632 11.72 -29.73 28.01
CA LYS A 632 12.90 -30.58 27.74
C LYS A 632 12.52 -31.98 27.25
N ASN A 633 11.43 -32.55 27.75
CA ASN A 633 10.99 -33.92 27.41
C ASN A 633 9.69 -33.90 26.59
N SER A 634 9.70 -34.47 25.39
CA SER A 634 8.57 -34.47 24.46
C SER A 634 7.49 -35.53 24.75
N GLY A 635 7.70 -36.42 25.73
CA GLY A 635 6.78 -37.51 26.06
C GLY A 635 6.26 -37.51 27.50
N ALA A 636 6.59 -36.49 28.30
CA ALA A 636 6.11 -36.41 29.68
C ALA A 636 4.62 -36.01 29.71
N PRO A 637 3.81 -36.59 30.61
CA PRO A 637 2.42 -36.17 30.80
C PRO A 637 2.34 -34.69 31.22
N ASP A 638 1.25 -34.01 30.87
CA ASP A 638 1.02 -32.60 31.25
C ASP A 638 1.09 -32.35 32.77
N SER A 639 0.82 -33.37 33.61
CA SER A 639 0.98 -33.27 35.07
C SER A 639 2.43 -33.17 35.53
N GLU A 640 3.38 -33.62 34.72
CA GLU A 640 4.82 -33.58 35.01
C GLU A 640 5.48 -32.36 34.35
N SER A 641 5.04 -32.00 33.13
CA SER A 641 5.58 -30.87 32.38
C SER A 641 5.00 -29.52 32.76
N LEU A 642 3.75 -29.43 33.23
CA LEU A 642 3.12 -28.15 33.58
C LEU A 642 2.96 -28.00 35.10
N LYS A 643 3.67 -27.02 35.67
CA LYS A 643 3.70 -26.75 37.12
C LYS A 643 3.21 -25.32 37.39
N ARG A 644 2.26 -25.18 38.30
CA ARG A 644 1.73 -23.86 38.69
C ARG A 644 2.62 -23.23 39.75
N PHE A 645 2.85 -21.92 39.65
CA PHE A 645 3.44 -21.15 40.74
C PHE A 645 2.40 -20.76 41.78
N ASP A 646 2.72 -20.93 43.06
CA ASP A 646 1.94 -20.38 44.16
C ASP A 646 2.41 -18.94 44.42
N PHE A 647 1.46 -18.01 44.40
CA PHE A 647 1.75 -16.61 44.70
C PHE A 647 1.87 -16.39 46.20
N VAL A 648 3.01 -15.84 46.62
CA VAL A 648 3.31 -15.51 48.03
C VAL A 648 3.29 -13.99 48.19
N ASP A 649 2.76 -13.51 49.31
CA ASP A 649 2.62 -12.08 49.63
C ASP A 649 1.82 -11.24 48.61
N TYR A 650 1.02 -11.89 47.76
CA TYR A 650 0.13 -11.24 46.80
C TYR A 650 -1.32 -11.33 47.28
N ALA A 651 -1.90 -10.19 47.68
CA ALA A 651 -3.13 -10.21 48.47
C ALA A 651 -4.35 -10.71 47.65
N PRO A 652 -5.36 -11.35 48.28
CA PRO A 652 -6.53 -11.89 47.58
C PRO A 652 -7.39 -10.88 46.81
N GLY A 653 -7.27 -9.58 47.10
CA GLY A 653 -7.94 -8.49 46.38
C GLY A 653 -7.15 -7.90 45.21
N GLU A 654 -5.92 -8.38 44.99
CA GLU A 654 -5.07 -8.01 43.85
C GLU A 654 -5.26 -9.05 42.75
N ASP A 655 -5.78 -8.60 41.63
CA ASP A 655 -6.12 -9.42 40.49
C ASP A 655 -4.95 -9.53 39.51
N PHE A 656 -4.77 -10.71 38.93
CA PHE A 656 -3.68 -11.02 38.02
C PHE A 656 -4.23 -11.18 36.61
N HIS A 657 -4.18 -10.09 35.83
CA HIS A 657 -4.64 -9.99 34.44
C HIS A 657 -3.50 -9.50 33.56
N SER A 658 -2.48 -10.35 33.40
CA SER A 658 -1.26 -10.09 32.64
C SER A 658 -1.48 -9.95 31.13
N LEU A 659 -0.71 -9.09 30.47
CA LEU A 659 -0.57 -9.07 29.01
C LEU A 659 0.82 -9.48 28.52
N GLY A 660 1.85 -9.05 29.23
CA GLY A 660 3.23 -9.33 28.87
C GLY A 660 4.14 -9.39 30.07
N MET A 661 5.28 -10.05 29.90
CA MET A 661 6.25 -10.29 30.97
C MET A 661 7.67 -10.01 30.51
N GLY A 662 8.52 -9.64 31.46
CA GLY A 662 9.97 -9.61 31.29
C GLY A 662 10.64 -10.28 32.48
N TYR A 663 11.70 -11.06 32.24
CA TYR A 663 12.41 -11.78 33.30
C TYR A 663 13.89 -11.42 33.32
N ASN A 664 14.40 -11.15 34.52
CA ASN A 664 15.81 -10.97 34.78
C ASN A 664 16.36 -12.24 35.44
N GLU A 665 17.16 -13.01 34.71
CA GLU A 665 17.68 -14.28 35.19
C GLU A 665 18.66 -14.14 36.35
N ASP A 666 19.60 -13.19 36.28
CA ASP A 666 20.64 -12.94 37.31
C ASP A 666 20.05 -12.71 38.70
N SER A 667 18.88 -12.10 38.75
CA SER A 667 18.19 -11.76 39.99
C SER A 667 16.95 -12.60 40.26
N SER A 668 16.59 -13.52 39.35
CA SER A 668 15.34 -14.28 39.37
C SER A 668 14.11 -13.40 39.56
N THR A 669 14.07 -12.26 38.87
CA THR A 669 13.01 -11.25 39.01
C THR A 669 12.10 -11.27 37.78
N LEU A 670 10.81 -11.53 37.98
CA LEU A 670 9.77 -11.43 36.96
C LEU A 670 9.05 -10.09 37.08
N LEU A 671 8.92 -9.37 35.97
CA LEU A 671 8.10 -8.17 35.83
C LEU A 671 6.90 -8.51 34.97
N VAL A 672 5.70 -8.14 35.42
CA VAL A 672 4.45 -8.46 34.73
C VAL A 672 3.66 -7.17 34.46
N ALA A 673 3.32 -6.92 33.20
CA ALA A 673 2.39 -5.88 32.80
C ALA A 673 0.96 -6.35 33.13
N ASN A 674 0.38 -5.81 34.22
CA ASN A 674 -0.88 -6.28 34.77
C ASN A 674 -2.01 -5.24 34.64
N ASN A 675 -3.11 -5.64 34.02
CA ASN A 675 -4.31 -4.82 33.83
C ASN A 675 -5.35 -5.07 34.92
N ARG A 676 -5.00 -4.65 36.14
CA ARG A 676 -5.82 -4.78 37.35
C ARG A 676 -7.12 -3.97 37.28
N HIS A 677 -8.16 -4.44 37.96
CA HIS A 677 -9.44 -3.72 38.13
C HIS A 677 -9.25 -2.41 38.90
N ASP A 678 -8.31 -2.37 39.85
CA ASP A 678 -7.96 -1.18 40.63
C ASP A 678 -6.96 -0.25 39.93
N GLY A 679 -6.68 -0.51 38.65
CA GLY A 679 -5.85 0.31 37.78
C GLY A 679 -4.54 -0.38 37.37
N PRO A 680 -4.05 -0.14 36.13
CA PRO A 680 -2.90 -0.86 35.61
C PRO A 680 -1.62 -0.67 36.42
N ALA A 681 -0.79 -1.71 36.46
CA ALA A 681 0.46 -1.73 37.20
C ALA A 681 1.51 -2.62 36.52
N VAL A 682 2.77 -2.45 36.92
CA VAL A 682 3.81 -3.47 36.71
C VAL A 682 4.05 -4.18 38.03
N ASP A 683 3.68 -5.45 38.12
CA ASP A 683 3.91 -6.27 39.31
C ASP A 683 5.28 -6.94 39.23
N ILE A 684 6.04 -6.90 40.33
CA ILE A 684 7.38 -7.47 40.42
C ILE A 684 7.35 -8.66 41.37
N PHE A 685 7.81 -9.81 40.89
CA PHE A 685 7.91 -11.06 41.65
C PHE A 685 9.34 -11.60 41.68
N LYS A 686 9.71 -12.26 42.77
CA LYS A 686 10.86 -13.17 42.82
C LYS A 686 10.38 -14.59 42.55
N LEU A 687 10.97 -15.25 41.57
CA LEU A 687 10.64 -16.63 41.24
C LEU A 687 11.60 -17.59 41.92
N ASP A 688 11.03 -18.63 42.53
CA ASP A 688 11.75 -19.82 42.98
C ASP A 688 11.22 -21.01 42.17
N PHE A 689 12.05 -21.54 41.28
CA PHE A 689 11.68 -22.66 40.41
C PHE A 689 11.69 -24.02 41.14
N GLU A 690 12.37 -24.14 42.29
CA GLU A 690 12.38 -25.35 43.10
C GLU A 690 11.13 -25.42 43.99
N ALA A 691 10.83 -24.33 44.69
CA ALA A 691 9.65 -24.21 45.53
C ALA A 691 8.35 -23.96 44.73
N LEU A 692 8.47 -23.58 43.44
CA LEU A 692 7.37 -23.13 42.58
C LEU A 692 6.60 -21.98 43.22
N THR A 693 7.31 -21.00 43.77
CA THR A 693 6.69 -19.82 44.38
C THR A 693 7.03 -18.55 43.62
N ALA A 694 6.03 -17.68 43.43
CA ALA A 694 6.18 -16.34 42.91
C ALA A 694 5.90 -15.34 44.04
N THR A 695 6.97 -14.89 44.72
CA THR A 695 6.86 -13.98 45.87
C THR A 695 6.75 -12.55 45.38
N HIS A 696 5.63 -11.89 45.66
CA HIS A 696 5.42 -10.50 45.31
C HIS A 696 6.37 -9.59 46.09
N VAL A 697 7.07 -8.72 45.36
CA VAL A 697 8.01 -7.76 45.95
C VAL A 697 7.33 -6.41 46.11
N ARG A 698 6.74 -5.91 45.01
CA ARG A 698 5.99 -4.64 44.95
C ARG A 698 5.27 -4.49 43.62
N SER A 699 4.30 -3.59 43.59
CA SER A 699 3.61 -3.14 42.37
C SER A 699 3.98 -1.70 42.05
N ILE A 700 4.32 -1.43 40.79
CA ILE A 700 4.63 -0.08 40.30
C ILE A 700 3.38 0.47 39.60
N LYS A 701 2.75 1.47 40.23
CA LYS A 701 1.69 2.30 39.62
C LYS A 701 2.27 3.68 39.32
N HIS A 702 2.21 4.11 38.07
CA HIS A 702 2.73 5.41 37.64
C HIS A 702 1.83 6.02 36.55
N PRO A 703 1.58 7.34 36.53
CA PRO A 703 0.70 7.97 35.53
C PRO A 703 1.11 7.73 34.06
N LEU A 704 2.40 7.48 33.81
CA LEU A 704 2.90 7.17 32.47
C LEU A 704 2.75 5.69 32.10
N ILE A 705 2.46 4.80 33.05
CA ILE A 705 2.19 3.37 32.87
C ILE A 705 0.67 3.18 33.01
N HIS A 706 -0.06 3.56 31.97
CA HIS A 706 -1.52 3.71 31.99
C HIS A 706 -2.25 2.64 31.18
N GLY A 707 -1.54 1.87 30.36
CA GLY A 707 -2.05 0.72 29.60
C GLY A 707 -0.92 -0.27 29.31
N PRO A 708 -0.17 -0.73 30.33
CA PRO A 708 1.00 -1.57 30.16
C PRO A 708 0.63 -2.85 29.39
N ASN A 709 1.39 -3.15 28.34
CA ASN A 709 1.16 -4.31 27.50
C ASN A 709 2.36 -5.29 27.53
N ALA A 710 3.52 -4.89 27.02
CA ALA A 710 4.73 -5.72 27.03
C ALA A 710 5.90 -5.05 27.76
N ILE A 711 6.83 -5.88 28.26
CA ILE A 711 8.00 -5.45 29.05
C ILE A 711 9.26 -6.10 28.48
N VAL A 712 10.34 -5.33 28.34
CA VAL A 712 11.67 -5.87 28.13
C VAL A 712 12.62 -5.36 29.21
N VAL A 713 13.34 -6.29 29.84
CA VAL A 713 14.30 -6.01 30.89
C VAL A 713 15.61 -5.56 30.26
N ARG A 714 16.15 -4.44 30.73
CA ARG A 714 17.47 -3.95 30.30
C ARG A 714 18.57 -4.41 31.24
N ASN A 715 18.33 -4.31 32.54
CA ASN A 715 19.20 -4.78 33.61
C ASN A 715 18.38 -4.95 34.91
N SER A 716 19.03 -5.24 36.04
CA SER A 716 18.33 -5.46 37.32
C SER A 716 17.63 -4.22 37.88
N LYS A 717 17.85 -3.03 37.31
CA LYS A 717 17.32 -1.74 37.78
C LYS A 717 16.55 -0.95 36.72
N GLU A 718 16.58 -1.36 35.45
CA GLU A 718 15.96 -0.62 34.36
C GLU A 718 15.21 -1.56 33.40
N PHE A 719 14.06 -1.10 32.91
CA PHE A 719 13.28 -1.82 31.90
C PHE A 719 12.50 -0.84 31.01
N PHE A 720 12.04 -1.33 29.87
CA PHE A 720 11.07 -0.63 29.03
C PHE A 720 9.71 -1.30 29.13
N VAL A 721 8.65 -0.51 29.15
CA VAL A 721 7.26 -0.98 29.09
C VAL A 721 6.49 -0.22 28.01
N THR A 722 5.68 -0.93 27.24
CA THR A 722 4.79 -0.33 26.24
C THR A 722 3.43 0.00 26.85
N ASN A 723 2.82 1.10 26.42
CA ASN A 723 1.40 1.34 26.58
C ASN A 723 0.70 1.26 25.23
N ASP A 724 -0.30 0.40 25.13
CA ASP A 724 -1.05 0.13 23.91
C ASP A 724 -1.83 1.35 23.43
N HIS A 725 -2.59 2.00 24.30
CA HIS A 725 -3.44 3.15 23.97
C HIS A 725 -3.28 4.29 24.95
N PHE A 726 -3.41 5.52 24.44
CA PHE A 726 -3.60 6.70 25.29
C PHE A 726 -5.05 6.77 25.79
N PHE A 727 -6.02 6.54 24.89
CA PHE A 727 -7.41 6.42 25.26
C PHE A 727 -7.76 4.96 25.56
N LEU A 728 -7.81 4.60 26.84
CA LEU A 728 -8.18 3.25 27.29
C LEU A 728 -9.64 2.93 26.93
N MET A 729 -9.90 1.70 26.47
CA MET A 729 -11.27 1.25 26.14
C MET A 729 -12.22 1.35 27.33
N ALA A 730 -11.72 1.12 28.56
CA ALA A 730 -12.49 1.25 29.79
C ALA A 730 -13.00 2.68 30.04
N LYS A 731 -12.32 3.70 29.49
CA LYS A 731 -12.69 5.12 29.65
C LYS A 731 -13.51 5.65 28.47
N SER A 732 -13.09 5.34 27.24
CA SER A 732 -13.80 5.79 26.03
C SER A 732 -13.57 4.85 24.86
N ARG A 733 -14.57 3.99 24.62
CA ARG A 733 -14.59 3.07 23.47
C ARG A 733 -14.44 3.80 22.13
N LEU A 734 -15.10 4.94 21.96
CA LEU A 734 -15.08 5.70 20.71
C LEU A 734 -13.67 6.26 20.41
N LEU A 735 -13.01 6.88 21.40
CA LEU A 735 -11.70 7.48 21.21
C LEU A 735 -10.60 6.42 21.06
N SER A 736 -10.69 5.32 21.81
CA SER A 736 -9.77 4.19 21.68
C SER A 736 -9.87 3.52 20.30
N GLN A 737 -11.10 3.33 19.79
CA GLN A 737 -11.31 2.83 18.43
C GLN A 737 -10.79 3.81 17.38
N ALA A 738 -11.01 5.11 17.56
CA ALA A 738 -10.47 6.13 16.65
C ALA A 738 -8.93 6.11 16.64
N GLU A 739 -8.28 6.03 17.81
CA GLU A 739 -6.83 5.88 17.94
C GLU A 739 -6.32 4.64 17.18
N THR A 740 -7.00 3.51 17.36
CA THR A 740 -6.66 2.23 16.73
C THR A 740 -6.82 2.25 15.21
N TYR A 741 -7.98 2.67 14.70
CA TYR A 741 -8.31 2.61 13.27
C TYR A 741 -7.68 3.73 12.44
N LEU A 742 -7.44 4.90 13.04
CA LEU A 742 -6.71 5.99 12.38
C LEU A 742 -5.18 5.81 12.50
N GLY A 743 -4.71 4.84 13.28
CA GLY A 743 -3.28 4.55 13.47
C GLY A 743 -2.52 5.72 14.09
N LEU A 744 -3.15 6.45 15.01
CA LEU A 744 -2.55 7.60 15.68
C LEU A 744 -1.39 7.14 16.57
N PRO A 745 -0.21 7.78 16.54
CA PRO A 745 0.95 7.39 17.34
C PRO A 745 0.82 7.89 18.78
N LEU A 746 -0.23 7.46 19.48
CA LEU A 746 -0.52 7.92 20.84
C LEU A 746 -0.07 6.92 21.91
N GLY A 747 -0.03 5.61 21.60
CA GLY A 747 0.67 4.60 22.38
C GLY A 747 2.14 4.96 22.64
N THR A 748 2.68 4.54 23.78
CA THR A 748 3.98 5.01 24.28
C THR A 748 4.92 3.85 24.61
N VAL A 749 6.22 4.12 24.52
CA VAL A 749 7.27 3.29 25.13
C VAL A 749 7.82 4.10 26.29
N VAL A 750 7.85 3.50 27.48
CA VAL A 750 8.26 4.16 28.72
C VAL A 750 9.49 3.45 29.25
N HIS A 751 10.56 4.22 29.46
CA HIS A 751 11.72 3.78 30.22
C HIS A 751 11.41 3.92 31.70
N VAL A 752 11.67 2.89 32.49
CA VAL A 752 11.44 2.87 33.93
C VAL A 752 12.75 2.51 34.64
N ASP A 753 13.18 3.40 35.53
CA ASP A 753 14.33 3.22 36.40
C ASP A 753 13.83 3.01 37.83
N ILE A 754 14.27 1.89 38.42
CA ILE A 754 13.93 1.43 39.75
C ILE A 754 15.16 1.32 40.67
N SER A 755 16.23 2.04 40.35
CA SER A 755 17.47 2.11 41.13
C SER A 755 17.26 2.61 42.56
N ASP A 756 16.29 3.48 42.78
CA ASP A 756 15.85 3.92 44.10
C ASP A 756 14.72 3.00 44.60
N ALA A 757 14.87 2.47 45.82
CA ALA A 757 13.89 1.59 46.43
C ALA A 757 12.55 2.30 46.74
N THR A 758 12.57 3.63 46.85
CA THR A 758 11.43 4.48 47.27
C THR A 758 10.84 5.32 46.15
N MET A 759 11.61 5.65 45.10
CA MET A 759 11.16 6.47 43.98
C MET A 759 11.32 5.72 42.65
N VAL A 760 10.26 5.73 41.83
CA VAL A 760 10.29 5.20 40.47
C VAL A 760 10.38 6.37 39.50
N THR A 761 11.42 6.39 38.66
CA THR A 761 11.53 7.37 37.57
C THR A 761 11.05 6.75 36.28
N ALA A 762 10.07 7.37 35.63
CA ALA A 762 9.53 6.88 34.37
C ALA A 762 9.48 8.01 33.34
N ASN A 763 9.91 7.71 32.11
CA ASN A 763 9.97 8.69 31.02
C ASN A 763 9.46 8.08 29.70
N VAL A 764 8.61 8.80 28.98
CA VAL A 764 8.19 8.40 27.64
C VAL A 764 9.35 8.63 26.67
N VAL A 765 9.87 7.55 26.11
CA VAL A 765 11.07 7.56 25.24
C VAL A 765 10.73 7.37 23.76
N ALA A 766 9.55 6.80 23.44
CA ALA A 766 9.03 6.75 22.08
C ALA A 766 7.50 6.74 22.05
N ARG A 767 6.93 7.03 20.87
CA ARG A 767 5.50 6.88 20.58
C ARG A 767 5.30 5.99 19.38
N VAL A 768 4.47 4.97 19.54
CA VAL A 768 4.20 3.94 18.53
C VAL A 768 2.69 3.72 18.48
N PRO A 769 2.04 3.74 17.29
CA PRO A 769 0.62 3.45 17.23
C PRO A 769 0.36 2.03 17.69
N PHE A 770 -0.48 1.88 18.70
CA PHE A 770 -0.76 0.61 19.35
C PHE A 770 0.54 -0.12 19.70
N ALA A 771 1.29 0.45 20.66
CA ALA A 771 2.57 -0.09 21.09
C ALA A 771 2.33 -1.38 21.88
N ASN A 772 2.68 -2.52 21.29
CA ASN A 772 2.33 -3.83 21.81
C ASN A 772 3.59 -4.55 22.34
N GLY A 773 4.00 -5.69 21.77
CA GLY A 773 5.27 -6.35 22.04
C GLY A 773 6.51 -5.44 21.98
N ILE A 774 7.51 -5.76 22.79
CA ILE A 774 8.79 -5.05 22.86
C ILE A 774 9.91 -6.05 23.15
N GLU A 775 11.06 -5.89 22.48
CA GLU A 775 12.19 -6.80 22.65
C GLU A 775 13.53 -6.11 22.34
N LEU A 776 14.61 -6.49 23.03
CA LEU A 776 15.98 -6.03 22.76
C LEU A 776 16.67 -7.05 21.85
N LEU A 777 16.98 -6.67 20.61
CA LEU A 777 17.72 -7.53 19.68
C LEU A 777 19.21 -7.62 20.02
N ASN A 778 19.73 -6.56 20.65
CA ASN A 778 21.08 -6.44 21.18
C ASN A 778 21.14 -5.23 22.13
N GLU A 779 22.32 -4.91 22.68
CA GLU A 779 22.54 -3.80 23.60
C GLU A 779 22.11 -2.42 23.06
N THR A 780 22.02 -2.26 21.74
CA THR A 780 21.76 -0.98 21.08
C THR A 780 20.47 -0.96 20.27
N THR A 781 19.77 -2.08 20.09
CA THR A 781 18.63 -2.19 19.17
C THR A 781 17.40 -2.71 19.87
N LEU A 782 16.38 -1.87 19.94
CA LEU A 782 15.08 -2.15 20.54
C LEU A 782 14.01 -2.30 19.45
N ALA A 783 13.33 -3.44 19.44
CA ALA A 783 12.18 -3.72 18.59
C ALA A 783 10.88 -3.43 19.34
N VAL A 784 9.93 -2.76 18.69
CA VAL A 784 8.60 -2.45 19.26
C VAL A 784 7.52 -2.75 18.22
N ALA A 785 6.60 -3.64 18.56
CA ALA A 785 5.43 -3.97 17.74
C ALA A 785 4.46 -2.78 17.66
N SER A 786 3.96 -2.54 16.44
CA SER A 786 2.96 -1.52 16.15
C SER A 786 1.76 -2.17 15.47
N THR A 787 0.82 -2.63 16.29
CA THR A 787 -0.35 -3.45 15.88
C THR A 787 -1.17 -2.77 14.80
N SER A 788 -1.58 -1.51 15.02
CA SER A 788 -2.40 -0.73 14.07
C SER A 788 -1.74 -0.49 12.72
N SER A 789 -0.42 -0.67 12.62
CA SER A 789 0.31 -0.46 11.38
C SER A 789 0.87 -1.72 10.75
N GLY A 790 0.61 -2.89 11.35
CA GLY A 790 1.14 -4.18 10.88
C GLY A 790 2.66 -4.13 10.68
N SER A 791 3.41 -3.63 11.67
CA SER A 791 4.88 -3.58 11.57
C SER A 791 5.57 -3.58 12.92
N VAL A 792 6.80 -4.07 12.96
CA VAL A 792 7.73 -3.87 14.09
C VAL A 792 8.64 -2.68 13.79
N LYS A 793 8.80 -1.78 14.75
CA LYS A 793 9.66 -0.60 14.68
C LYS A 793 10.98 -0.92 15.37
N LEU A 794 12.09 -0.70 14.68
CA LEU A 794 13.42 -0.85 15.26
C LEU A 794 13.94 0.53 15.67
N PHE A 795 14.43 0.65 16.90
CA PHE A 795 15.00 1.85 17.47
C PHE A 795 16.44 1.58 17.92
N THR A 796 17.32 2.52 17.67
CA THR A 796 18.64 2.55 18.28
C THR A 796 18.53 3.17 19.67
N VAL A 797 18.99 2.45 20.69
CA VAL A 797 19.09 2.91 22.07
C VAL A 797 20.42 3.65 22.23
N THR A 798 20.37 4.95 22.51
CA THR A 798 21.56 5.76 22.80
C THR A 798 21.56 6.21 24.25
N ASN A 799 22.68 5.99 24.94
CA ASN A 799 22.92 6.55 26.27
C ASN A 799 23.62 7.90 26.12
N ASP A 800 23.18 8.92 26.85
CA ASP A 800 24.01 10.10 27.05
C ASP A 800 25.20 9.71 27.96
N ALA A 801 26.33 10.42 27.89
CA ALA A 801 27.58 10.03 28.55
C ALA A 801 27.55 10.07 30.10
N GLU A 802 26.43 10.45 30.72
CA GLU A 802 26.27 10.52 32.17
C GLU A 802 25.47 9.33 32.72
N PRO A 803 25.99 8.62 33.76
CA PRO A 803 25.27 7.57 34.47
C PRO A 803 23.94 8.08 35.06
N GLY A 804 22.83 7.37 34.84
CA GLY A 804 21.49 7.76 35.31
C GLY A 804 20.70 8.66 34.35
N SER A 805 21.22 8.94 33.15
CA SER A 805 20.48 9.67 32.12
C SER A 805 19.43 8.79 31.43
N THR A 806 18.27 9.38 31.09
CA THR A 806 17.20 8.65 30.38
C THR A 806 17.65 8.30 28.95
N PRO A 807 17.57 7.03 28.52
CA PRO A 807 17.98 6.63 27.18
C PRO A 807 17.08 7.27 26.12
N LYS A 808 17.69 7.67 25.01
CA LYS A 808 16.95 8.16 23.83
C LYS A 808 16.76 7.03 22.83
N LEU A 809 15.55 6.90 22.30
CA LEU A 809 15.23 5.96 21.25
C LEU A 809 15.18 6.68 19.90
N LEU A 810 16.15 6.36 19.03
CA LEU A 810 16.20 6.90 17.68
C LEU A 810 15.61 5.87 16.72
N TYR A 811 14.53 6.23 16.04
CA TYR A 811 13.93 5.33 15.06
C TYR A 811 14.93 4.99 13.94
N HIS A 812 15.15 3.70 13.72
CA HIS A 812 16.11 3.17 12.77
C HIS A 812 15.42 2.67 11.48
N SER A 813 14.54 1.68 11.60
CA SER A 813 13.88 1.02 10.46
C SER A 813 12.57 0.33 10.89
N ARG A 814 11.90 -0.35 9.97
CA ARG A 814 10.70 -1.15 10.28
C ARG A 814 10.68 -2.48 9.53
N ILE A 815 10.11 -3.49 10.17
CA ILE A 815 9.77 -4.78 9.56
C ILE A 815 8.26 -4.73 9.27
N ALA A 816 7.88 -4.77 7.99
CA ALA A 816 6.47 -4.76 7.61
C ALA A 816 5.91 -6.19 7.66
N LEU A 817 4.73 -6.36 8.25
CA LEU A 817 4.09 -7.65 8.49
C LEU A 817 2.71 -7.70 7.80
N PRO A 818 2.30 -8.86 7.26
CA PRO A 818 0.97 -9.03 6.66
C PRO A 818 -0.14 -9.22 7.70
N PHE A 819 0.17 -9.07 8.99
CA PHE A 819 -0.73 -9.26 10.11
C PHE A 819 -0.53 -8.18 11.19
N ASN A 820 -1.53 -8.02 12.04
CA ASN A 820 -1.47 -7.18 13.23
C ASN A 820 -0.61 -7.90 14.27
N VAL A 821 0.65 -7.46 14.39
CA VAL A 821 1.62 -8.00 15.34
C VAL A 821 1.24 -7.70 16.78
N ASP A 822 1.47 -8.67 17.65
CA ASP A 822 1.14 -8.65 19.06
C ASP A 822 2.46 -8.63 19.87
N ASN A 823 2.80 -9.70 20.59
CA ASN A 823 4.05 -9.79 21.34
C ASN A 823 5.26 -10.22 20.47
N LEU A 824 6.45 -9.91 21.00
CA LEU A 824 7.76 -10.16 20.40
C LEU A 824 8.60 -11.03 21.33
N SER A 825 9.48 -11.86 20.77
CA SER A 825 10.52 -12.53 21.55
C SER A 825 11.79 -12.68 20.72
N LEU A 826 12.94 -12.73 21.39
CA LEU A 826 14.23 -13.02 20.75
C LEU A 826 14.63 -14.47 21.02
N SER A 827 14.97 -15.20 19.96
CA SER A 827 15.58 -16.53 20.08
C SER A 827 17.10 -16.43 20.30
N SER A 828 17.69 -17.46 20.89
CA SER A 828 19.13 -17.49 21.23
C SER A 828 20.10 -17.37 20.06
N ASP A 829 19.67 -17.60 18.81
CA ASP A 829 20.49 -17.37 17.63
C ASP A 829 20.32 -15.96 17.01
N GLY A 830 19.58 -15.08 17.69
CA GLY A 830 19.39 -13.69 17.30
C GLY A 830 18.24 -13.45 16.33
N ARG A 831 17.39 -14.46 16.04
CA ARG A 831 16.16 -14.25 15.26
C ARG A 831 15.06 -13.65 16.13
N LEU A 832 14.44 -12.58 15.65
CA LEU A 832 13.25 -11.99 16.25
C LEU A 832 12.01 -12.80 15.84
N ILE A 833 11.25 -13.29 16.80
CA ILE A 833 10.00 -14.01 16.61
C ILE A 833 8.83 -13.04 16.89
N MET A 834 7.81 -13.10 16.02
CA MET A 834 6.65 -12.20 16.03
C MET A 834 5.38 -13.02 15.86
N ALA A 835 4.43 -12.87 16.79
CA ALA A 835 3.10 -13.45 16.68
C ALA A 835 2.03 -12.38 16.44
N GLY A 836 0.86 -12.78 15.94
CA GLY A 836 -0.30 -11.90 15.84
C GLY A 836 -1.40 -12.42 14.94
N HIS A 837 -2.21 -11.51 14.38
CA HIS A 837 -3.45 -11.87 13.68
C HIS A 837 -3.64 -11.15 12.34
N PRO A 838 -3.95 -11.86 11.25
CA PRO A 838 -4.09 -11.24 9.93
C PRO A 838 -5.42 -10.51 9.72
N HIS A 839 -6.42 -10.75 10.57
CA HIS A 839 -7.78 -10.26 10.34
C HIS A 839 -8.49 -9.83 11.64
N PRO A 840 -8.43 -8.53 12.01
CA PRO A 840 -9.00 -8.03 13.26
C PRO A 840 -10.51 -8.31 13.46
N PRO A 841 -11.40 -8.22 12.45
CA PRO A 841 -12.82 -8.48 12.67
C PRO A 841 -13.14 -9.93 13.07
N SER A 842 -12.37 -10.92 12.58
CA SER A 842 -12.57 -12.32 12.98
C SER A 842 -12.10 -12.56 14.39
N LEU A 843 -10.98 -11.95 14.79
CA LEU A 843 -10.49 -11.99 16.16
C LEU A 843 -11.52 -11.38 17.12
N VAL A 844 -12.06 -10.19 16.82
CA VAL A 844 -13.09 -9.54 17.64
C VAL A 844 -14.31 -10.45 17.80
N LYS A 845 -14.79 -11.06 16.71
CA LYS A 845 -15.93 -11.99 16.75
C LYS A 845 -15.62 -13.25 17.55
N PHE A 846 -14.41 -13.81 17.39
CA PHE A 846 -13.95 -14.98 18.12
C PHE A 846 -13.89 -14.68 19.63
N ALA A 847 -13.18 -13.61 20.01
CA ALA A 847 -13.01 -13.11 21.37
C ALA A 847 -14.35 -12.85 22.08
N ALA A 848 -15.27 -12.15 21.41
CA ALA A 848 -16.58 -11.78 21.96
C ALA A 848 -17.46 -12.97 22.39
N THR A 849 -17.13 -14.19 21.94
CA THR A 849 -17.92 -15.39 22.26
C THR A 849 -17.24 -16.29 23.28
N ARG A 850 -15.97 -16.07 23.62
CA ARG A 850 -15.21 -17.03 24.43
C ARG A 850 -15.75 -17.22 25.84
N TYR A 851 -16.21 -16.14 26.48
CA TYR A 851 -16.82 -16.24 27.82
C TYR A 851 -18.08 -17.12 27.82
N ILE A 852 -18.77 -17.26 26.69
CA ILE A 852 -19.90 -18.18 26.51
C ILE A 852 -19.37 -19.57 26.19
N CYS A 853 -18.48 -19.69 25.19
CA CYS A 853 -18.04 -20.99 24.67
C CYS A 853 -17.22 -21.81 25.68
N ASN A 854 -16.55 -21.15 26.62
CA ASN A 854 -15.65 -21.76 27.58
C ASN A 854 -16.23 -21.89 29.00
N ASP A 855 -17.47 -21.44 29.21
CA ASP A 855 -18.23 -21.57 30.45
C ASP A 855 -19.42 -22.53 30.22
N PRO A 856 -19.44 -23.72 30.85
CA PRO A 856 -20.50 -24.70 30.62
C PRO A 856 -21.91 -24.19 30.93
N ALA A 857 -22.07 -23.29 31.90
CA ALA A 857 -23.36 -22.74 32.27
C ALA A 857 -23.84 -21.72 31.23
N GLU A 858 -22.96 -20.81 30.80
CA GLU A 858 -23.27 -19.82 29.75
C GLU A 858 -23.52 -20.50 28.40
N PHE A 859 -22.73 -21.52 28.05
CA PHE A 859 -22.90 -22.30 26.82
C PHE A 859 -24.26 -22.99 26.77
N ALA A 860 -24.69 -23.61 27.88
CA ALA A 860 -25.99 -24.27 27.98
C ALA A 860 -27.17 -23.28 27.87
N ALA A 861 -26.98 -22.03 28.32
CA ALA A 861 -27.99 -20.96 28.24
C ALA A 861 -28.01 -20.22 26.89
N ALA A 862 -26.97 -20.37 26.06
CA ALA A 862 -26.85 -19.66 24.78
C ALA A 862 -27.81 -20.18 23.71
N ASP A 863 -28.15 -19.31 22.74
CA ASP A 863 -28.96 -19.70 21.59
C ASP A 863 -28.23 -20.71 20.67
N GLN A 864 -29.00 -21.41 19.84
CA GLN A 864 -28.49 -22.48 18.97
C GLN A 864 -27.41 -21.96 17.99
N ALA A 865 -27.52 -20.73 17.51
CA ALA A 865 -26.57 -20.14 16.58
C ALA A 865 -25.22 -19.86 17.25
N THR A 866 -25.24 -19.41 18.50
CA THR A 866 -24.06 -19.15 19.33
C THR A 866 -23.39 -20.45 19.73
N GLN A 867 -24.16 -21.46 20.15
CA GLN A 867 -23.63 -22.80 20.45
C GLN A 867 -22.95 -23.42 19.23
N GLU A 868 -23.53 -23.27 18.03
CA GLU A 868 -22.90 -23.75 16.80
C GLU A 868 -21.61 -22.98 16.49
N TYR A 869 -21.63 -21.65 16.61
CA TYR A 869 -20.43 -20.84 16.42
C TYR A 869 -19.33 -21.15 17.45
N CYS A 870 -19.68 -21.53 18.68
CA CYS A 870 -18.70 -21.98 19.67
C CYS A 870 -17.97 -23.26 19.22
N ARG A 871 -18.63 -24.14 18.46
CA ARG A 871 -18.05 -25.38 17.92
C ARG A 871 -17.25 -25.13 16.64
N THR A 872 -17.72 -24.24 15.77
CA THR A 872 -17.14 -24.06 14.42
C THR A 872 -16.31 -22.79 14.26
N GLY A 873 -16.37 -21.87 15.21
CA GLY A 873 -15.73 -20.57 15.13
C GLY A 873 -14.21 -20.69 15.13
N LYS A 874 -13.58 -20.15 14.08
CA LYS A 874 -12.11 -20.13 13.92
C LYS A 874 -11.61 -18.70 13.72
N THR A 875 -10.38 -18.44 14.15
CA THR A 875 -9.63 -17.24 13.78
C THR A 875 -8.20 -17.64 13.43
N CYS A 876 -7.62 -16.99 12.42
CA CYS A 876 -6.26 -17.28 11.98
C CYS A 876 -5.25 -16.69 12.97
N SER A 877 -4.20 -17.45 13.21
CA SER A 877 -2.98 -17.06 13.91
C SER A 877 -1.87 -16.89 12.89
N TRP A 878 -0.86 -16.10 13.23
CA TRP A 878 0.30 -15.88 12.38
C TRP A 878 1.56 -15.75 13.24
N VAL A 879 2.61 -16.46 12.87
CA VAL A 879 3.94 -16.37 13.46
C VAL A 879 4.97 -16.21 12.37
N SER A 880 5.90 -15.28 12.57
CA SER A 880 7.02 -15.03 11.67
C SER A 880 8.32 -14.88 12.44
N GLU A 881 9.41 -15.20 11.80
CA GLU A 881 10.77 -14.92 12.25
C GLU A 881 11.41 -13.86 11.35
N TRP A 882 12.35 -13.10 11.90
CA TRP A 882 13.15 -12.15 11.14
C TRP A 882 14.58 -12.09 11.67
N SER A 883 15.53 -12.06 10.74
CA SER A 883 16.92 -11.67 10.99
C SER A 883 17.34 -10.61 9.96
N GLU A 884 18.40 -9.88 10.26
CA GLU A 884 18.95 -8.90 9.32
C GLU A 884 19.53 -9.57 8.06
N THR A 885 20.02 -10.81 8.18
CA THR A 885 20.60 -11.61 7.10
C THR A 885 19.57 -12.27 6.20
N ASP A 886 18.56 -12.90 6.79
CA ASP A 886 17.63 -13.80 6.09
C ASP A 886 16.30 -13.11 5.76
N GLY A 887 16.07 -11.93 6.34
CA GLY A 887 14.83 -11.18 6.18
C GLY A 887 13.65 -11.85 6.89
N LEU A 888 12.43 -11.53 6.45
CA LEU A 888 11.19 -12.01 7.08
C LEU A 888 10.81 -13.39 6.52
N ARG A 889 10.57 -14.35 7.41
CA ARG A 889 10.05 -15.68 7.08
C ARG A 889 8.84 -16.02 7.95
N HIS A 890 7.86 -16.71 7.39
CA HIS A 890 6.64 -17.12 8.11
C HIS A 890 6.81 -18.55 8.63
N LEU A 891 6.60 -18.73 9.94
CA LEU A 891 6.74 -20.03 10.63
C LEU A 891 5.40 -20.75 10.74
N TYR A 892 4.32 -20.02 11.01
CA TYR A 892 2.99 -20.59 11.20
C TYR A 892 1.92 -19.59 10.72
N ALA A 893 0.92 -20.05 9.97
CA ALA A 893 -0.18 -19.22 9.48
C ALA A 893 -1.41 -20.10 9.26
N ASP A 894 -2.10 -20.46 10.34
CA ASP A 894 -3.25 -21.37 10.30
C ASP A 894 -4.31 -21.00 11.35
N THR A 895 -5.42 -21.74 11.32
CA THR A 895 -6.59 -21.62 12.18
C THR A 895 -6.67 -22.71 13.24
N ASP A 896 -5.76 -23.69 13.23
CA ASP A 896 -5.76 -24.84 14.14
C ASP A 896 -5.50 -24.44 15.59
N TYR A 897 -4.49 -23.59 15.79
CA TYR A 897 -4.29 -22.84 17.03
C TYR A 897 -4.73 -21.38 16.82
N PRO A 898 -5.83 -20.92 17.45
CA PRO A 898 -6.40 -19.59 17.21
C PRO A 898 -5.73 -18.51 18.07
N SER A 899 -5.87 -17.26 17.65
CA SER A 899 -5.52 -16.09 18.46
C SER A 899 -4.11 -16.10 19.07
N SER A 900 -3.07 -16.43 18.28
CA SER A 900 -1.66 -16.33 18.70
C SER A 900 -1.26 -14.91 19.14
N ALA A 901 -0.90 -14.74 20.41
CA ALA A 901 -0.47 -13.48 21.00
C ALA A 901 1.06 -13.43 21.15
N THR A 902 1.69 -14.50 21.62
CA THR A 902 3.16 -14.67 21.65
C THR A 902 3.59 -15.93 20.91
N ALA A 903 4.76 -15.87 20.29
CA ALA A 903 5.52 -17.04 19.91
C ALA A 903 6.99 -16.86 20.31
N ALA A 904 7.62 -17.95 20.75
CA ALA A 904 9.02 -17.98 21.15
C ALA A 904 9.70 -19.27 20.68
N LEU A 905 11.02 -19.21 20.48
CA LEU A 905 11.82 -20.30 19.92
C LEU A 905 13.13 -20.45 20.69
N ASP A 906 13.34 -21.62 21.30
CA ASP A 906 14.64 -22.08 21.80
C ASP A 906 15.36 -22.73 20.62
N ALA A 907 16.30 -21.99 20.01
CA ALA A 907 16.98 -22.42 18.79
C ALA A 907 17.96 -23.57 19.04
N GLU A 908 18.52 -23.67 20.25
CA GLU A 908 19.45 -24.75 20.64
C GLU A 908 18.72 -26.09 20.73
N ARG A 909 17.57 -26.12 21.41
CA ARG A 909 16.74 -27.32 21.54
C ARG A 909 15.78 -27.53 20.38
N LYS A 910 15.67 -26.54 19.49
CA LYS A 910 14.74 -26.51 18.35
C LYS A 910 13.29 -26.69 18.80
N VAL A 911 12.91 -26.00 19.88
CA VAL A 911 11.57 -26.08 20.46
C VAL A 911 10.95 -24.71 20.40
N GLY A 912 9.79 -24.60 19.77
CA GLY A 912 9.02 -23.39 19.78
C GLY A 912 7.66 -23.54 20.45
N ILE A 913 7.17 -22.44 20.99
CA ILE A 913 5.89 -22.35 21.69
C ILE A 913 5.09 -21.17 21.14
N ILE A 914 3.80 -21.40 20.85
CA ILE A 914 2.82 -20.36 20.53
C ILE A 914 1.79 -20.32 21.67
N ALA A 915 1.61 -19.13 22.25
CA ALA A 915 0.58 -18.82 23.23
C ALA A 915 -0.51 -17.95 22.59
N GLY A 916 -1.74 -18.01 23.10
CA GLY A 916 -2.86 -17.29 22.53
C GLY A 916 -3.84 -16.72 23.56
N LEU A 917 -4.19 -15.46 23.35
CA LEU A 917 -5.06 -14.61 24.18
C LEU A 917 -6.45 -15.23 24.43
N TYR A 918 -6.96 -16.05 23.51
CA TYR A 918 -8.28 -16.69 23.59
C TYR A 918 -8.25 -18.19 23.24
N ALA A 919 -7.06 -18.79 23.26
CA ALA A 919 -6.84 -20.19 22.92
C ALA A 919 -6.95 -21.08 24.16
N LYS A 920 -7.26 -22.36 23.96
CA LYS A 920 -7.09 -23.41 24.98
C LYS A 920 -5.72 -24.04 24.81
N GLY A 921 -4.95 -24.15 25.88
CA GLY A 921 -3.59 -24.65 25.85
C GLY A 921 -2.59 -23.74 25.12
N ILE A 922 -1.43 -24.31 24.83
CA ILE A 922 -0.37 -23.75 24.00
C ILE A 922 -0.08 -24.69 22.83
N LEU A 923 0.49 -24.17 21.75
CA LEU A 923 1.01 -25.00 20.66
C LEU A 923 2.52 -25.14 20.81
N VAL A 924 3.00 -26.35 20.99
CA VAL A 924 4.45 -26.64 21.00
C VAL A 924 4.83 -27.30 19.69
N TRP A 925 5.85 -26.77 19.01
CA TRP A 925 6.45 -27.40 17.84
C TRP A 925 7.93 -27.70 18.10
N ARG A 926 8.44 -28.75 17.45
CA ARG A 926 9.87 -29.12 17.52
C ARG A 926 10.39 -29.27 16.10
N GLU A 927 11.57 -28.74 15.78
CA GLU A 927 12.17 -28.81 14.43
C GLU A 927 13.03 -30.05 14.18
#